data_AF-A0A820EDM7-F1
#
_entry.id   AF-A0A820EDM7-F1
#
_cell.length_a   1.000
_cell.length_b   1.000
_cell.length_c   1.000
_cell.angle_alpha   90.00
_cell.angle_beta   90.00
_cell.angle_gamma   90.00
#
_symmetry.space_group_name_H-M   'P 1'
#
loop_
_entity.id
_entity.type
_entity.pdbx_description
1 polymer ?
#
loop_
_entity_poly.entity_id
_entity_poly.type
_entity_poly.pdbx_seq_one_letter_code
_entity_poly.pdbx_strand_id
1 'polypeptide(L)'
;MNTTESMSMPMYDNEQFVLPVNCPLHLFVRQQMHDHGIVTSSAHRNSTRLRLIEPANLTDDFSTWQYDHWHGLFELTLEPHEKGSNARFPPRWRLSDNVQIYSRIQRSDSSKSSSSHTDRPRTASLDAFIYDMCDQENNDRGDAWLCALHKEDILTFEHLTNLRQSEWDAIHSLPMNAKKILKAAVDRERECASGERRQRISNDPKDGNNKQAESITTSDDPHYSCSEILANLHLIKLLIWHTLRDEEIIRSHGALPRVEAKCLDIAFEEMRAEGFADDGLFPKIKEFFLPLTISDHELHLKRQSSIDEHLTHLKRRDQLCADVQQHVGKLAEEMERYQELDDAILRLKKRIEVGETVYTNARRTLISSDNCQQQYRAEALHRLHDRWQIDQLNLYEKLQDAIFRKDISEKEKNNLEKQIEEYKARLNTMELELTTPQQYTDKHLIKPHRGLILYGPPGTSMISSLHDLCLFSVLPQLFSTDVMDYSETISALRCSRFMSSVISFELDQDYILPRLVSDDDLFFPQSPYLTHIRVTLRFLDDCIYLLNQLGAQLHSFAMSLVHPGLRRDSNAASRIASISCSYLKELTITSYRNIPYYERHVVPLLQRLTTIEYLTLLLAVGVEACLPRYFIDGYDLQRDIISHMPHLRQFHFHIRSIVSAAPHIDIDTIRQSFDDQEQSVDCVLDYFNNNCGQCQIFSLPFIGTRLDFISNRFLLFDENKNTFSNVTTILLFDDIKPFEHSFFGLVSRALPHLKSLEVFNRLGQQEKTMTTTNLIEFPHLSTLILYDIHIDYVEQFLCRTHLSCLVELLIHYEPLSRVITQHPEEARNNCSKIEFLYFVGVSKDPKDPLLNFFPMVQRKLSKNKTCIEM
;
A
#
# COMPACT_ATOMS: atom_id res chain seq x y z
N MET A 1 -52.38 -17.66 18.42
CA MET A 1 -52.10 -18.46 19.64
C MET A 1 -50.65 -18.20 19.97
N ASN A 2 -50.34 -17.77 21.20
CA ASN A 2 -48.98 -17.39 21.55
C ASN A 2 -48.33 -18.54 22.31
N THR A 3 -47.50 -19.32 21.62
CA THR A 3 -46.55 -20.27 22.23
C THR A 3 -45.21 -19.55 22.38
N THR A 4 -45.08 -18.77 23.45
CA THR A 4 -43.77 -18.28 23.89
C THR A 4 -43.00 -19.44 24.50
N GLU A 5 -42.36 -20.26 23.66
CA GLU A 5 -41.40 -21.26 24.10
C GLU A 5 -40.19 -20.56 24.71
N SER A 6 -40.08 -20.61 26.04
CA SER A 6 -38.90 -20.15 26.75
C SER A 6 -37.72 -21.09 26.44
N MET A 7 -36.82 -20.67 25.55
CA MET A 7 -35.57 -21.38 25.28
C MET A 7 -34.65 -21.33 26.51
N SER A 8 -34.85 -22.27 27.45
CA SER A 8 -33.85 -22.57 28.48
C SER A 8 -32.62 -23.17 27.80
N MET A 9 -31.49 -22.45 27.79
CA MET A 9 -30.26 -22.91 27.14
C MET A 9 -29.75 -24.21 27.78
N PRO A 10 -29.72 -25.35 27.07
CA PRO A 10 -29.39 -26.66 27.63
C PRO A 10 -27.87 -26.92 27.60
N MET A 11 -27.06 -25.95 28.03
CA MET A 11 -25.61 -25.89 27.73
C MET A 11 -24.68 -26.24 28.91
N TYR A 12 -25.19 -26.80 30.01
CA TYR A 12 -24.43 -26.96 31.25
C TYR A 12 -24.36 -28.39 31.83
N ASP A 13 -24.84 -29.40 31.12
CA ASP A 13 -24.49 -30.78 31.44
C ASP A 13 -23.05 -31.10 30.99
N ASN A 14 -22.30 -31.86 31.78
CA ASN A 14 -20.88 -32.16 31.56
C ASN A 14 -20.63 -33.18 30.42
N GLU A 15 -21.52 -33.23 29.42
CA GLU A 15 -21.45 -34.18 28.32
C GLU A 15 -20.28 -33.89 27.37
N GLN A 16 -19.66 -34.97 26.87
CA GLN A 16 -18.59 -34.90 25.89
C GLN A 16 -19.18 -35.03 24.48
N PHE A 17 -19.01 -34.01 23.64
CA PHE A 17 -19.43 -34.02 22.24
C PHE A 17 -18.24 -34.07 21.29
N VAL A 18 -18.42 -34.71 20.14
CA VAL A 18 -17.39 -34.78 19.09
C VAL A 18 -17.36 -33.46 18.33
N LEU A 19 -16.19 -32.84 18.19
CA LEU A 19 -16.01 -31.72 17.27
C LEU A 19 -16.03 -32.24 15.83
N PRO A 20 -16.90 -31.72 14.94
CA PRO A 20 -16.87 -32.08 13.53
C PRO A 20 -15.52 -31.72 12.90
N VAL A 21 -15.00 -32.63 12.07
CA VAL A 21 -13.84 -32.34 11.23
C VAL A 21 -14.15 -31.10 10.39
N ASN A 22 -13.17 -30.20 10.27
CA ASN A 22 -13.26 -28.90 9.60
C ASN A 22 -14.16 -27.84 10.28
N CYS A 23 -14.68 -28.06 11.50
CA CYS A 23 -15.29 -26.94 12.24
C CYS A 23 -14.20 -25.95 12.73
N PRO A 24 -14.50 -24.64 12.90
CA PRO A 24 -13.48 -23.66 13.25
C PRO A 24 -12.69 -23.97 14.53
N LEU A 25 -13.34 -24.47 15.59
CA LEU A 25 -12.65 -24.86 16.83
C LEU A 25 -11.72 -26.08 16.63
N HIS A 26 -12.12 -27.04 15.80
CA HIS A 26 -11.28 -28.20 15.45
C HIS A 26 -10.06 -27.80 14.61
N LEU A 27 -10.24 -26.89 13.64
CA LEU A 27 -9.14 -26.30 12.87
C LEU A 27 -8.21 -25.49 13.78
N PHE A 28 -8.75 -24.68 14.70
CA PHE A 28 -7.96 -23.88 15.64
C PHE A 28 -7.09 -24.75 16.57
N VAL A 29 -7.66 -25.81 17.17
CA VAL A 29 -6.90 -26.75 17.99
C VAL A 29 -5.77 -27.41 17.21
N ARG A 30 -5.98 -27.69 15.90
CA ARG A 30 -4.94 -28.23 15.02
C ARG A 30 -3.86 -27.21 14.69
N GLN A 31 -4.21 -25.96 14.40
CA GLN A 31 -3.25 -24.90 14.15
C GLN A 31 -2.37 -24.67 15.38
N GLN A 32 -2.97 -24.53 16.57
CA GLN A 32 -2.21 -24.41 17.82
C GLN A 32 -1.28 -25.62 18.05
N MET A 33 -1.77 -26.85 17.86
CA MET A 33 -0.93 -28.06 18.01
C MET A 33 0.11 -28.25 16.90
N HIS A 34 -0.09 -27.64 15.73
CA HIS A 34 0.91 -27.58 14.65
C HIS A 34 2.06 -26.65 15.06
N ASP A 35 1.73 -25.47 15.57
CA ASP A 35 2.71 -24.42 15.91
C ASP A 35 3.48 -24.77 17.20
N HIS A 36 2.87 -25.52 18.12
CA HIS A 36 3.57 -26.18 19.23
C HIS A 36 4.45 -27.38 18.79
N GLY A 37 4.30 -27.87 17.56
CA GLY A 37 5.16 -28.88 16.95
C GLY A 37 5.11 -30.27 17.62
N ILE A 38 6.28 -30.77 18.04
CA ILE A 38 6.40 -32.06 18.74
C ILE A 38 6.61 -31.79 20.23
N VAL A 39 5.54 -31.95 21.01
CA VAL A 39 5.56 -31.80 22.47
C VAL A 39 6.53 -32.82 23.06
N THR A 40 7.57 -32.34 23.75
CA THR A 40 8.61 -33.17 24.37
C THR A 40 8.61 -33.00 25.88
N SER A 41 8.37 -34.11 26.59
CA SER A 41 8.10 -34.10 28.03
C SER A 41 9.40 -34.10 28.85
N SER A 42 10.08 -32.96 28.85
CA SER A 42 11.01 -32.57 29.93
C SER A 42 10.27 -31.79 31.02
N ALA A 43 9.35 -30.91 30.66
CA ALA A 43 8.58 -30.05 31.58
C ALA A 43 7.19 -30.60 31.98
N HIS A 44 6.69 -31.69 31.37
CA HIS A 44 5.28 -32.10 31.51
C HIS A 44 5.09 -33.58 31.89
N ARG A 45 6.08 -34.21 32.54
CA ARG A 45 6.10 -35.68 32.77
C ARG A 45 4.98 -36.20 33.67
N ASN A 46 4.37 -35.32 34.46
CA ASN A 46 3.26 -35.62 35.34
C ASN A 46 1.92 -35.05 34.86
N SER A 47 1.89 -34.23 33.80
CA SER A 47 0.68 -33.48 33.46
C SER A 47 -0.40 -34.35 32.81
N THR A 48 -1.62 -34.20 33.32
CA THR A 48 -2.86 -34.72 32.75
C THR A 48 -3.50 -33.72 31.78
N ARG A 49 -2.97 -32.49 31.68
CA ARG A 49 -3.53 -31.37 30.89
C ARG A 49 -2.46 -30.67 30.05
N LEU A 50 -2.82 -30.25 28.84
CA LEU A 50 -2.03 -29.30 28.06
C LEU A 50 -2.90 -28.08 27.77
N ARG A 51 -2.50 -26.90 28.24
CA ARG A 51 -3.14 -25.62 27.94
C ARG A 51 -2.73 -25.18 26.52
N LEU A 52 -3.70 -24.80 25.69
CA LEU A 52 -3.49 -24.33 24.31
C LEU A 52 -3.65 -22.81 24.17
N ILE A 53 -4.43 -22.21 25.07
CA ILE A 53 -4.64 -20.77 25.17
C ILE A 53 -4.43 -20.41 26.64
N GLU A 54 -3.47 -19.53 26.91
CA GLU A 54 -3.41 -18.82 28.17
C GLU A 54 -4.46 -17.70 28.15
N PRO A 55 -5.23 -17.49 29.24
CA PRO A 55 -6.06 -16.29 29.34
C PRO A 55 -5.15 -15.06 29.26
N ALA A 56 -5.59 -14.03 28.53
CA ALA A 56 -4.82 -12.80 28.37
C ALA A 56 -4.43 -12.23 29.75
N ASN A 57 -3.16 -11.83 29.90
CA ASN A 57 -2.66 -11.18 31.11
C ASN A 57 -2.54 -9.67 30.87
N LEU A 58 -2.60 -8.87 31.94
CA LEU A 58 -2.61 -7.40 31.91
C LEU A 58 -1.26 -6.77 31.48
N THR A 59 -0.37 -7.60 30.92
CA THR A 59 0.98 -7.28 30.47
C THR A 59 1.19 -7.46 28.96
N ASP A 60 0.21 -7.98 28.24
CA ASP A 60 0.20 -7.92 26.77
C ASP A 60 -0.08 -6.48 26.30
N ASP A 61 0.21 -6.16 25.02
CA ASP A 61 0.23 -4.78 24.49
C ASP A 61 -1.12 -4.02 24.52
N PHE A 62 -2.20 -4.70 24.92
CA PHE A 62 -3.54 -4.12 25.12
C PHE A 62 -3.72 -3.45 26.50
N SER A 63 -2.76 -3.61 27.43
CA SER A 63 -2.74 -3.15 28.83
C SER A 63 -3.12 -1.69 29.13
N THR A 64 -3.26 -0.81 28.13
CA THR A 64 -3.82 0.55 28.32
C THR A 64 -5.34 0.55 28.53
N TRP A 65 -6.04 -0.54 28.19
CA TRP A 65 -7.47 -0.70 28.40
C TRP A 65 -7.75 -1.25 29.81
N GLN A 66 -7.88 -0.38 30.80
CA GLN A 66 -8.14 -0.76 32.21
C GLN A 66 -9.54 -1.36 32.49
N TYR A 67 -10.24 -1.78 31.45
CA TYR A 67 -11.57 -2.40 31.44
C TYR A 67 -11.60 -3.64 30.52
N ASP A 68 -10.45 -4.26 30.24
CA ASP A 68 -10.37 -5.32 29.23
C ASP A 68 -10.91 -6.67 29.77
N HIS A 69 -12.20 -6.93 29.52
CA HIS A 69 -12.95 -8.14 29.94
C HIS A 69 -12.40 -9.47 29.38
N TRP A 70 -11.26 -9.46 28.69
CA TRP A 70 -10.59 -10.63 28.10
C TRP A 70 -9.89 -11.50 29.16
N HIS A 71 -9.71 -10.97 30.38
CA HIS A 71 -9.07 -11.66 31.49
C HIS A 71 -9.91 -12.83 32.00
N GLY A 72 -9.44 -14.06 31.76
CA GLY A 72 -10.16 -15.28 32.14
C GLY A 72 -11.34 -15.64 31.23
N LEU A 73 -11.50 -14.95 30.08
CA LEU A 73 -12.65 -15.06 29.18
C LEU A 73 -12.95 -16.50 28.72
N PHE A 74 -11.91 -17.31 28.51
CA PHE A 74 -11.98 -18.78 28.45
C PHE A 74 -10.58 -19.40 28.64
N GLU A 75 -10.54 -20.65 29.09
CA GLU A 75 -9.33 -21.50 29.08
C GLU A 75 -9.57 -22.68 28.12
N LEU A 76 -8.63 -22.91 27.19
CA LEU A 76 -8.67 -24.07 26.30
C LEU A 76 -7.59 -25.09 26.71
N THR A 77 -8.01 -26.24 27.22
CA THR A 77 -7.14 -27.35 27.60
C THR A 77 -7.45 -28.63 26.81
N LEU A 78 -6.41 -29.41 26.54
CA LEU A 78 -6.51 -30.80 26.09
C LEU A 78 -6.32 -31.74 27.28
N GLU A 79 -7.22 -32.71 27.41
CA GLU A 79 -7.11 -33.87 28.32
C GLU A 79 -7.01 -35.16 27.48
N PRO A 80 -6.25 -36.18 27.90
CA PRO A 80 -6.25 -37.48 27.24
C PRO A 80 -7.59 -38.22 27.50
N HIS A 81 -8.24 -38.70 26.44
CA HIS A 81 -9.60 -39.27 26.46
C HIS A 81 -9.74 -40.66 27.14
N GLU A 82 -8.71 -41.18 27.79
CA GLU A 82 -8.81 -42.49 28.47
C GLU A 82 -9.74 -42.41 29.70
N LYS A 83 -10.54 -43.47 29.92
CA LYS A 83 -11.53 -43.52 31.01
C LYS A 83 -10.89 -43.84 32.37
N GLY A 84 -10.07 -42.92 32.87
CA GLY A 84 -9.49 -42.93 34.22
C GLY A 84 -8.84 -41.58 34.55
N SER A 85 -9.05 -41.07 35.76
CA SER A 85 -8.68 -39.69 36.16
C SER A 85 -7.18 -39.33 36.09
N ASN A 86 -6.31 -40.33 35.90
CA ASN A 86 -4.86 -40.20 35.97
C ASN A 86 -4.17 -40.51 34.63
N ALA A 87 -4.92 -40.53 33.52
CA ALA A 87 -4.35 -40.66 32.19
C ALA A 87 -3.41 -39.48 31.87
N ARG A 88 -2.27 -39.76 31.22
CA ARG A 88 -1.21 -38.78 30.97
C ARG A 88 -0.81 -38.76 29.50
N PHE A 89 -0.34 -37.61 29.02
CA PHE A 89 0.22 -37.50 27.69
C PHE A 89 1.54 -38.31 27.56
N PRO A 90 1.82 -38.92 26.40
CA PRO A 90 3.09 -39.64 26.19
C PRO A 90 4.32 -38.73 26.35
N PRO A 91 5.51 -39.27 26.70
CA PRO A 91 6.72 -38.47 26.89
C PRO A 91 7.19 -37.70 25.64
N ARG A 92 6.71 -38.06 24.45
CA ARG A 92 6.89 -37.33 23.20
C ARG A 92 5.71 -37.62 22.29
N TRP A 93 5.00 -36.61 21.83
CA TRP A 93 3.82 -36.77 20.97
C TRP A 93 3.58 -35.56 20.05
N ARG A 94 2.69 -35.75 19.08
CA ARG A 94 2.15 -34.72 18.17
C ARG A 94 0.68 -35.07 17.92
N LEU A 95 -0.18 -34.09 17.71
CA LEU A 95 -1.57 -34.31 17.29
C LEU A 95 -1.61 -34.93 15.88
N SER A 96 -2.42 -35.97 15.67
CA SER A 96 -2.55 -36.65 14.37
C SER A 96 -3.61 -35.97 13.51
N ASP A 97 -3.35 -35.85 12.21
CA ASP A 97 -4.25 -35.20 11.24
C ASP A 97 -5.56 -35.98 11.04
N ASN A 98 -5.69 -37.19 11.60
CA ASN A 98 -6.90 -37.99 11.63
C ASN A 98 -7.47 -38.21 13.05
N VAL A 99 -7.02 -37.44 14.05
CA VAL A 99 -7.55 -37.58 15.42
C VAL A 99 -8.97 -37.02 15.52
N GLN A 100 -9.82 -37.73 16.27
CA GLN A 100 -11.14 -37.29 16.68
C GLN A 100 -11.03 -36.49 17.99
N ILE A 101 -11.45 -35.23 17.96
CA ILE A 101 -11.37 -34.34 19.14
C ILE A 101 -12.73 -34.33 19.84
N TYR A 102 -12.72 -34.61 21.13
CA TYR A 102 -13.89 -34.51 22.01
C TYR A 102 -13.80 -33.21 22.80
N SER A 103 -14.92 -32.51 22.95
CA SER A 103 -15.05 -31.26 23.71
C SER A 103 -16.05 -31.43 24.84
N ARG A 104 -15.82 -30.72 25.95
CA ARG A 104 -16.72 -30.57 27.10
C ARG A 104 -16.58 -29.15 27.59
N ILE A 105 -17.68 -28.41 27.69
CA ILE A 105 -17.70 -27.09 28.32
C ILE A 105 -17.82 -27.30 29.83
N GLN A 106 -17.06 -26.55 30.63
CA GLN A 106 -17.15 -26.56 32.09
C GLN A 106 -17.23 -25.13 32.62
N ARG A 107 -18.06 -24.91 33.64
CA ARG A 107 -18.13 -23.64 34.37
C ARG A 107 -17.08 -23.65 35.49
N SER A 108 -16.40 -22.53 35.69
CA SER A 108 -15.55 -22.28 36.86
C SER A 108 -16.43 -22.03 38.09
N ASP A 109 -16.79 -23.11 38.81
CA ASP A 109 -17.59 -23.05 40.04
C ASP A 109 -16.87 -22.25 41.16
N SER A 110 -17.11 -20.94 41.22
CA SER A 110 -16.58 -20.04 42.27
C SER A 110 -16.91 -20.48 43.71
N SER A 111 -17.96 -21.28 43.87
CA SER A 111 -18.43 -21.86 45.14
C SER A 111 -17.51 -22.94 45.74
N LYS A 112 -16.53 -23.46 44.98
CA LYS A 112 -15.52 -24.43 45.48
C LYS A 112 -14.22 -23.78 45.98
N SER A 113 -14.20 -22.46 46.15
CA SER A 113 -13.14 -21.72 46.85
C SER A 113 -12.93 -22.16 48.31
N SER A 114 -13.84 -22.94 48.89
CA SER A 114 -13.79 -23.45 50.27
C SER A 114 -12.97 -24.75 50.44
N SER A 115 -11.67 -24.74 50.11
CA SER A 115 -10.65 -25.58 50.81
C SER A 115 -9.20 -25.43 50.36
N SER A 116 -8.88 -24.72 49.26
CA SER A 116 -7.49 -24.62 48.78
C SER A 116 -7.04 -23.18 48.49
N HIS A 117 -6.37 -22.55 49.47
CA HIS A 117 -5.57 -21.34 49.30
C HIS A 117 -4.27 -21.57 48.48
N THR A 118 -4.15 -22.70 47.76
CA THR A 118 -2.95 -23.14 47.02
C THR A 118 -2.63 -22.30 45.79
N ASP A 119 -3.66 -21.70 45.21
CA ASP A 119 -3.57 -21.03 43.90
C ASP A 119 -3.08 -19.58 44.05
N ARG A 120 -3.01 -19.07 45.29
CA ARG A 120 -2.37 -17.80 45.63
C ARG A 120 -0.98 -18.07 46.24
N PRO A 121 0.13 -17.72 45.56
CA PRO A 121 1.48 -17.97 46.07
C PRO A 121 1.77 -17.16 47.34
N ARG A 122 2.51 -17.73 48.28
CA ARG A 122 2.79 -17.16 49.60
C ARG A 122 3.78 -16.00 49.52
N THR A 123 3.24 -14.80 49.40
CA THR A 123 3.96 -13.50 49.39
C THR A 123 4.75 -13.14 50.66
N ALA A 124 4.83 -14.04 51.64
CA ALA A 124 5.47 -13.81 52.95
C ALA A 124 7.02 -13.80 52.91
N SER A 125 7.63 -14.43 51.91
CA SER A 125 9.05 -14.25 51.55
C SER A 125 9.24 -14.41 50.04
N LEU A 126 10.40 -14.02 49.52
CA LEU A 126 10.71 -14.30 48.11
C LEU A 126 10.76 -15.80 47.86
N ASP A 127 11.40 -16.57 48.74
CA ASP A 127 11.51 -18.02 48.66
C ASP A 127 10.13 -18.68 48.57
N ALA A 128 9.21 -18.34 49.48
CA ALA A 128 7.89 -18.92 49.53
C ALA A 128 7.07 -18.62 48.25
N PHE A 129 7.17 -17.39 47.73
CA PHE A 129 6.53 -17.03 46.46
C PHE A 129 7.14 -17.77 45.26
N ILE A 130 8.47 -17.84 45.17
CA ILE A 130 9.17 -18.52 44.05
C ILE A 130 8.92 -20.04 44.09
N TYR A 131 8.92 -20.66 45.28
CA TYR A 131 8.59 -22.08 45.42
C TYR A 131 7.13 -22.38 45.07
N ASP A 132 6.17 -21.58 45.52
CA ASP A 132 4.77 -21.79 45.16
C ASP A 132 4.53 -21.60 43.66
N MET A 133 5.16 -20.61 43.02
CA MET A 133 5.11 -20.44 41.57
C MET A 133 5.79 -21.61 40.82
N CYS A 134 6.84 -22.19 41.41
CA CYS A 134 7.47 -23.38 40.85
C CYS A 134 6.59 -24.63 40.95
N ASP A 135 5.92 -24.83 42.09
CA ASP A 135 4.98 -25.94 42.31
C ASP A 135 3.74 -25.80 41.42
N GLN A 136 3.16 -24.60 41.29
CA GLN A 136 2.03 -24.31 40.39
C GLN A 136 2.38 -24.62 38.92
N GLU A 137 3.52 -24.14 38.43
CA GLU A 137 4.03 -24.43 37.07
C GLU A 137 4.68 -25.83 36.94
N ASN A 138 4.61 -26.66 37.98
CA ASN A 138 5.14 -28.03 38.02
C ASN A 138 6.62 -28.13 37.58
N ASN A 139 7.45 -27.18 38.02
CA ASN A 139 8.85 -27.05 37.60
C ASN A 139 9.82 -27.00 38.78
N ASP A 140 10.72 -28.00 38.87
CA ASP A 140 11.64 -28.19 40.01
C ASP A 140 12.82 -27.19 40.05
N ARG A 141 12.59 -25.88 39.84
CA ARG A 141 13.66 -24.86 39.65
C ARG A 141 13.70 -23.74 40.69
N GLY A 142 12.96 -23.84 41.80
CA GLY A 142 12.92 -22.80 42.83
C GLY A 142 14.29 -22.31 43.28
N ASP A 143 15.19 -23.22 43.67
CA ASP A 143 16.60 -22.92 44.00
C ASP A 143 17.31 -22.13 42.89
N ALA A 144 17.13 -22.51 41.63
CA ALA A 144 17.80 -21.90 40.49
C ALA A 144 17.24 -20.52 40.13
N TRP A 145 15.94 -20.28 40.36
CA TRP A 145 15.31 -18.98 40.16
C TRP A 145 15.67 -18.02 41.31
N LEU A 146 15.70 -18.49 42.56
CA LEU A 146 16.21 -17.73 43.70
C LEU A 146 17.71 -17.39 43.53
N CYS A 147 18.54 -18.35 43.12
CA CYS A 147 19.96 -18.11 42.81
C CYS A 147 20.21 -17.26 41.55
N ALA A 148 19.17 -16.92 40.78
CA ALA A 148 19.24 -15.92 39.73
C ALA A 148 18.86 -14.54 40.30
N LEU A 149 17.69 -14.41 40.93
CA LEU A 149 17.21 -13.18 41.57
C LEU A 149 18.21 -12.60 42.59
N HIS A 150 18.82 -13.45 43.43
CA HIS A 150 19.84 -13.05 44.39
C HIS A 150 21.18 -12.59 43.77
N LYS A 151 21.41 -12.74 42.46
CA LYS A 151 22.58 -12.18 41.76
C LYS A 151 22.33 -10.78 41.20
N GLU A 152 21.07 -10.36 41.17
CA GLU A 152 20.59 -9.09 40.62
C GLU A 152 20.05 -8.21 41.78
N ASP A 153 20.49 -8.49 43.01
CA ASP A 153 20.08 -7.88 44.29
C ASP A 153 18.57 -7.91 44.61
N ILE A 154 17.80 -8.79 43.95
CA ILE A 154 16.38 -9.01 44.23
C ILE A 154 16.24 -9.99 45.41
N LEU A 155 16.32 -9.46 46.64
CA LEU A 155 16.35 -10.23 47.90
C LEU A 155 14.98 -10.41 48.58
N THR A 156 13.93 -9.71 48.14
CA THR A 156 12.60 -9.76 48.77
C THR A 156 11.48 -9.80 47.73
N PHE A 157 10.32 -10.33 48.12
CA PHE A 157 9.10 -10.25 47.30
C PHE A 157 8.72 -8.78 47.05
N GLU A 158 8.86 -7.91 48.06
CA GLU A 158 8.63 -6.48 47.90
C GLU A 158 9.53 -5.85 46.82
N HIS A 159 10.82 -6.20 46.76
CA HIS A 159 11.72 -5.72 45.71
C HIS A 159 11.25 -6.20 44.32
N LEU A 160 10.93 -7.50 44.17
CA LEU A 160 10.38 -8.08 42.94
C LEU A 160 9.09 -7.38 42.49
N THR A 161 8.20 -7.06 43.43
CA THR A 161 6.92 -6.36 43.17
C THR A 161 7.04 -4.85 42.90
N ASN A 162 8.22 -4.26 43.00
CA ASN A 162 8.46 -2.84 42.70
C ASN A 162 9.26 -2.60 41.41
N LEU A 163 9.73 -3.67 40.75
CA LEU A 163 10.47 -3.58 39.49
C LEU A 163 9.63 -2.93 38.36
N ARG A 164 10.31 -2.06 37.60
CA ARG A 164 9.85 -1.45 36.34
C ARG A 164 10.09 -2.42 35.17
N GLN A 165 9.45 -2.17 34.03
CA GLN A 165 9.64 -3.00 32.82
C GLN A 165 11.12 -3.08 32.39
N SER A 166 11.82 -1.93 32.35
CA SER A 166 13.25 -1.86 32.03
C SER A 166 14.14 -2.66 33.00
N GLU A 167 13.71 -2.80 34.25
CA GLU A 167 14.44 -3.54 35.28
C GLU A 167 14.17 -5.04 35.15
N TRP A 168 12.93 -5.46 34.90
CA TRP A 168 12.57 -6.84 34.51
C TRP A 168 13.35 -7.32 33.29
N ASP A 169 13.50 -6.48 32.26
CA ASP A 169 14.23 -6.82 31.04
C ASP A 169 15.75 -6.97 31.30
N ALA A 170 16.31 -6.19 32.21
CA ALA A 170 17.73 -6.22 32.60
C ALA A 170 18.18 -7.44 33.42
N ILE A 171 17.25 -8.23 34.01
CA ILE A 171 17.57 -9.44 34.80
C ILE A 171 18.17 -10.55 33.89
N HIS A 172 19.45 -10.47 33.54
CA HIS A 172 20.04 -11.38 32.55
C HIS A 172 20.24 -12.82 33.05
N SER A 173 20.22 -13.04 34.36
CA SER A 173 20.35 -14.37 34.98
C SER A 173 19.10 -15.24 34.94
N LEU A 174 17.89 -14.67 34.80
CA LEU A 174 16.64 -15.43 34.71
C LEU A 174 16.31 -15.83 33.25
N PRO A 175 16.01 -17.12 32.97
CA PRO A 175 15.50 -17.55 31.67
C PRO A 175 14.20 -16.83 31.29
N MET A 176 14.01 -16.52 30.01
CA MET A 176 12.87 -15.72 29.53
C MET A 176 11.49 -16.27 29.95
N ASN A 177 11.32 -17.60 30.00
CA ASN A 177 10.08 -18.20 30.50
C ASN A 177 9.84 -17.92 31.99
N ALA A 178 10.90 -18.00 32.82
CA ALA A 178 10.82 -17.69 34.23
C ALA A 178 10.49 -16.21 34.46
N LYS A 179 11.04 -15.29 33.65
CA LYS A 179 10.64 -13.86 33.68
C LYS A 179 9.14 -13.68 33.46
N LYS A 180 8.59 -14.30 32.40
CA LYS A 180 7.15 -14.22 32.07
C LYS A 180 6.27 -14.72 33.22
N ILE A 181 6.55 -15.93 33.70
CA ILE A 181 5.82 -16.58 34.81
C ILE A 181 5.84 -15.69 36.07
N LEU A 182 7.02 -15.23 36.49
CA LEU A 182 7.17 -14.45 37.72
C LEU A 182 6.56 -13.05 37.60
N LYS A 183 6.67 -12.39 36.44
CA LYS A 183 6.03 -11.09 36.21
C LYS A 183 4.51 -11.21 36.27
N ALA A 184 3.91 -12.16 35.54
CA ALA A 184 2.46 -12.36 35.52
C ALA A 184 1.89 -12.68 36.92
N ALA A 185 2.63 -13.44 37.73
CA ALA A 185 2.25 -13.71 39.12
C ALA A 185 2.37 -12.47 40.04
N VAL A 186 3.41 -11.65 39.85
CA VAL A 186 3.58 -10.38 40.58
C VAL A 186 2.48 -9.38 40.25
N ASP A 187 2.12 -9.26 38.98
CA ASP A 187 1.06 -8.33 38.54
C ASP A 187 -0.33 -8.79 39.03
N ARG A 188 -0.61 -10.10 39.00
CA ARG A 188 -1.81 -10.68 39.65
C ARG A 188 -1.88 -10.39 41.16
N GLU A 189 -0.76 -10.48 41.88
CA GLU A 189 -0.72 -10.12 43.31
C GLU A 189 -0.94 -8.62 43.57
N ARG A 190 -0.37 -7.73 42.72
CA ARG A 190 -0.64 -6.29 42.75
C ARG A 190 -2.14 -6.01 42.56
N GLU A 191 -2.78 -6.68 41.60
CA GLU A 191 -4.22 -6.56 41.33
C GLU A 191 -5.07 -7.04 42.52
N CYS A 192 -4.82 -8.24 43.06
CA CYS A 192 -5.52 -8.77 44.23
C CYS A 192 -5.39 -7.84 45.45
N ALA A 193 -4.19 -7.34 45.72
CA ALA A 193 -3.95 -6.37 46.79
C ALA A 193 -4.71 -5.05 46.57
N SER A 194 -4.86 -4.59 45.31
CA SER A 194 -5.65 -3.40 44.98
C SER A 194 -7.16 -3.63 45.16
N GLY A 195 -7.68 -4.81 44.79
CA GLY A 195 -9.08 -5.20 44.95
C GLY A 195 -9.48 -5.32 46.42
N GLU A 196 -8.66 -5.99 47.23
CA GLU A 196 -8.81 -6.00 48.70
C GLU A 196 -8.83 -4.59 49.28
N ARG A 197 -7.99 -3.67 48.76
CA ARG A 197 -7.96 -2.28 49.23
C ARG A 197 -9.25 -1.54 48.92
N ARG A 198 -9.85 -1.74 47.73
CA ARG A 198 -11.18 -1.19 47.37
C ARG A 198 -12.27 -1.74 48.29
N GLN A 199 -12.31 -3.05 48.54
CA GLN A 199 -13.28 -3.68 49.45
C GLN A 199 -13.10 -3.27 50.93
N ARG A 200 -11.89 -2.96 51.37
CA ARG A 200 -11.67 -2.41 52.73
C ARG A 200 -12.11 -0.95 52.85
N ILE A 201 -12.05 -0.17 51.76
CA ILE A 201 -12.54 1.22 51.70
C ILE A 201 -14.08 1.26 51.69
N SER A 202 -14.76 0.34 51.01
CA SER A 202 -16.24 0.25 51.05
C SER A 202 -16.79 -0.18 52.42
N ASN A 203 -15.96 -0.81 53.26
CA ASN A 203 -16.41 -1.48 54.48
C ASN A 203 -15.99 -0.78 55.80
N ASP A 204 -15.41 0.43 55.79
CA ASP A 204 -15.10 1.18 57.03
C ASP A 204 -16.36 1.94 57.53
N PRO A 205 -17.02 1.55 58.64
CA PRO A 205 -18.41 1.96 58.92
C PRO A 205 -18.61 3.39 59.46
N LYS A 206 -17.71 4.35 59.15
CA LYS A 206 -17.60 5.62 59.88
C LYS A 206 -18.33 6.82 59.27
N ASP A 207 -18.49 6.89 57.95
CA ASP A 207 -19.20 8.00 57.28
C ASP A 207 -20.71 7.73 57.15
N GLY A 208 -21.38 7.70 58.30
CA GLY A 208 -22.78 7.25 58.45
C GLY A 208 -23.89 8.15 57.89
N ASN A 209 -23.71 8.77 56.72
CA ASN A 209 -24.69 9.73 56.15
C ASN A 209 -25.17 9.46 54.70
N ASN A 210 -24.58 8.55 53.93
CA ASN A 210 -24.96 8.30 52.51
C ASN A 210 -25.88 7.07 52.30
N LYS A 211 -27.04 7.05 52.96
CA LYS A 211 -28.03 5.94 52.88
C LYS A 211 -28.90 5.91 51.60
N GLN A 212 -28.32 6.19 50.43
CA GLN A 212 -29.06 6.19 49.14
C GLN A 212 -28.33 5.55 47.94
N ALA A 213 -27.17 4.91 48.15
CA ALA A 213 -26.43 4.21 47.08
C ALA A 213 -26.44 2.66 47.18
N GLU A 214 -26.72 2.10 48.36
CA GLU A 214 -26.50 0.67 48.66
C GLU A 214 -27.68 -0.26 48.29
N SER A 215 -28.39 0.01 47.19
CA SER A 215 -29.46 -0.88 46.69
C SER A 215 -29.28 -1.35 45.24
N ILE A 216 -28.08 -1.17 44.67
CA ILE A 216 -27.72 -1.61 43.32
C ILE A 216 -26.34 -2.28 43.38
N THR A 217 -26.26 -3.54 43.82
CA THR A 217 -25.24 -4.56 43.47
C THR A 217 -25.39 -5.84 44.33
N THR A 218 -26.49 -6.59 44.13
CA THR A 218 -26.56 -8.08 44.16
C THR A 218 -27.99 -8.51 43.82
N SER A 219 -28.46 -8.16 42.63
CA SER A 219 -29.60 -8.84 42.02
C SER A 219 -29.07 -10.07 41.29
N ASP A 220 -29.45 -11.27 41.72
CA ASP A 220 -29.22 -12.53 41.01
C ASP A 220 -30.10 -12.62 39.74
N ASP A 221 -30.01 -11.60 38.87
CA ASP A 221 -30.80 -11.51 37.65
C ASP A 221 -30.15 -12.37 36.54
N PRO A 222 -30.79 -13.48 36.10
CA PRO A 222 -30.21 -14.38 35.12
C PRO A 222 -30.05 -13.74 33.73
N HIS A 223 -30.65 -12.56 33.47
CA HIS A 223 -30.47 -11.85 32.21
C HIS A 223 -29.07 -11.25 32.06
N TYR A 224 -28.51 -10.65 33.13
CA TYR A 224 -27.16 -10.06 33.10
C TYR A 224 -26.08 -11.13 32.83
N SER A 225 -26.24 -12.34 33.37
CA SER A 225 -25.31 -13.46 33.09
C SER A 225 -25.34 -13.93 31.62
N CYS A 226 -26.34 -13.55 30.82
CA CYS A 226 -26.49 -14.04 29.43
C CYS A 226 -25.86 -13.11 28.38
N SER A 227 -25.79 -11.79 28.60
CA SER A 227 -25.11 -10.85 27.70
C SER A 227 -23.61 -11.08 27.68
N GLU A 228 -22.99 -11.06 28.86
CA GLU A 228 -21.55 -11.25 29.05
C GLU A 228 -21.09 -12.56 28.37
N ILE A 229 -21.81 -13.66 28.60
CA ILE A 229 -21.51 -14.96 27.96
C ILE A 229 -21.63 -14.89 26.42
N LEU A 230 -22.63 -14.20 25.87
CA LEU A 230 -22.80 -14.07 24.41
C LEU A 230 -21.74 -13.16 23.77
N ALA A 231 -21.38 -12.05 24.42
CA ALA A 231 -20.30 -11.17 24.00
C ALA A 231 -18.95 -11.91 24.02
N ASN A 232 -18.65 -12.62 25.11
CA ASN A 232 -17.44 -13.41 25.26
C ASN A 232 -17.38 -14.54 24.22
N LEU A 233 -18.48 -15.25 23.96
CA LEU A 233 -18.58 -16.23 22.87
C LEU A 233 -18.36 -15.61 21.48
N HIS A 234 -18.72 -14.33 21.27
CA HIS A 234 -18.41 -13.63 20.02
C HIS A 234 -16.93 -13.26 19.90
N LEU A 235 -16.28 -12.79 20.98
CA LEU A 235 -14.83 -12.57 21.02
C LEU A 235 -14.04 -13.86 20.76
N ILE A 236 -14.47 -15.00 21.32
CA ILE A 236 -13.90 -16.33 21.03
C ILE A 236 -14.04 -16.69 19.54
N LYS A 237 -15.22 -16.46 18.94
CA LYS A 237 -15.45 -16.68 17.49
C LYS A 237 -14.49 -15.82 16.64
N LEU A 238 -14.30 -14.56 16.99
CA LEU A 238 -13.41 -13.63 16.27
C LEU A 238 -11.94 -14.03 16.38
N LEU A 239 -11.46 -14.39 17.58
CA LEU A 239 -10.09 -14.87 17.79
C LEU A 239 -9.80 -16.11 16.93
N ILE A 240 -10.68 -17.10 16.98
CA ILE A 240 -10.59 -18.32 16.17
C ILE A 240 -10.55 -17.99 14.67
N TRP A 241 -11.41 -17.07 14.21
CA TRP A 241 -11.48 -16.70 12.79
C TRP A 241 -10.25 -15.94 12.32
N HIS A 242 -9.66 -15.08 13.16
CA HIS A 242 -8.44 -14.36 12.83
C HIS A 242 -7.22 -15.29 12.74
N THR A 243 -7.07 -16.23 13.69
CA THR A 243 -6.00 -17.25 13.64
C THR A 243 -6.10 -18.15 12.41
N LEU A 244 -7.32 -18.40 11.91
CA LEU A 244 -7.56 -19.27 10.76
C LEU A 244 -7.85 -18.51 9.45
N ARG A 245 -7.63 -17.20 9.39
CA ARG A 245 -7.98 -16.35 8.22
C ARG A 245 -7.37 -16.83 6.89
N ASP A 246 -6.22 -17.51 6.98
CA ASP A 246 -5.45 -18.00 5.84
C ASP A 246 -5.82 -19.45 5.44
N GLU A 247 -6.66 -20.15 6.21
CA GLU A 247 -7.19 -21.48 5.86
C GLU A 247 -8.13 -21.42 4.64
N GLU A 248 -8.01 -22.37 3.71
CA GLU A 248 -8.84 -22.42 2.50
C GLU A 248 -10.33 -22.64 2.83
N ILE A 249 -10.60 -23.42 3.88
CA ILE A 249 -11.95 -23.68 4.38
C ILE A 249 -12.58 -22.39 4.95
N ILE A 250 -11.80 -21.53 5.60
CA ILE A 250 -12.31 -20.25 6.12
C ILE A 250 -12.47 -19.23 4.98
N ARG A 251 -11.49 -19.12 4.08
CA ARG A 251 -11.56 -18.24 2.90
C ARG A 251 -12.75 -18.55 1.98
N SER A 252 -13.08 -19.83 1.79
CA SER A 252 -14.24 -20.24 0.98
C SER A 252 -15.61 -19.93 1.61
N HIS A 253 -15.68 -19.66 2.92
CA HIS A 253 -16.91 -19.20 3.58
C HIS A 253 -17.10 -17.67 3.53
N GLY A 254 -16.11 -16.90 3.05
CA GLY A 254 -16.29 -15.57 2.47
C GLY A 254 -16.68 -14.39 3.39
N ALA A 255 -16.98 -14.61 4.68
CA ALA A 255 -17.36 -13.56 5.61
C ALA A 255 -16.79 -13.81 7.03
N LEU A 256 -16.66 -12.73 7.82
CA LEU A 256 -16.46 -12.84 9.27
C LEU A 256 -17.72 -13.46 9.94
N PRO A 257 -17.57 -14.10 11.12
CA PRO A 257 -18.72 -14.53 11.91
C PRO A 257 -19.56 -13.29 12.28
N ARG A 258 -20.84 -13.29 11.88
CA ARG A 258 -21.76 -12.18 12.11
C ARG A 258 -22.03 -11.97 13.60
N VAL A 259 -22.27 -10.72 13.98
CA VAL A 259 -22.71 -10.38 15.33
C VAL A 259 -24.15 -10.82 15.46
N GLU A 260 -24.47 -11.67 16.44
CA GLU A 260 -25.86 -12.06 16.67
C GLU A 260 -26.62 -10.82 17.18
N ALA A 261 -27.74 -10.44 16.53
CA ALA A 261 -28.46 -9.19 16.82
C ALA A 261 -28.77 -8.99 18.32
N LYS A 262 -29.05 -10.10 19.01
CA LYS A 262 -29.29 -10.15 20.46
C LYS A 262 -28.11 -9.63 21.30
N CYS A 263 -26.86 -9.79 20.86
CA CYS A 263 -25.68 -9.28 21.58
C CYS A 263 -25.71 -7.74 21.64
N LEU A 264 -26.07 -7.10 20.53
CA LEU A 264 -26.21 -5.65 20.46
C LEU A 264 -27.41 -5.17 21.27
N ASP A 265 -28.54 -5.87 21.19
CA ASP A 265 -29.73 -5.51 21.97
C ASP A 265 -29.48 -5.51 23.47
N ILE A 266 -28.81 -6.54 24.02
CA ILE A 266 -28.51 -6.55 25.46
C ILE A 266 -27.39 -5.56 25.79
N ALA A 267 -26.39 -5.34 24.92
CA ALA A 267 -25.40 -4.29 25.14
C ALA A 267 -26.04 -2.88 25.23
N PHE A 268 -27.09 -2.59 24.44
CA PHE A 268 -27.87 -1.37 24.59
C PHE A 268 -28.74 -1.36 25.86
N GLU A 269 -29.23 -2.51 26.33
CA GLU A 269 -29.94 -2.62 27.61
C GLU A 269 -29.01 -2.36 28.80
N GLU A 270 -27.78 -2.90 28.74
CA GLU A 270 -26.70 -2.70 29.72
C GLU A 270 -26.25 -1.23 29.76
N MET A 271 -26.00 -0.59 28.61
CA MET A 271 -25.72 0.85 28.56
C MET A 271 -26.86 1.69 29.16
N ARG A 272 -28.14 1.34 28.92
CA ARG A 272 -29.27 2.06 29.58
C ARG A 272 -29.26 1.85 31.10
N ALA A 273 -28.89 0.66 31.58
CA ALA A 273 -28.81 0.34 33.01
C ALA A 273 -27.63 1.05 33.70
N GLU A 274 -26.49 1.22 33.02
CA GLU A 274 -25.36 2.06 33.46
C GLU A 274 -25.65 3.57 33.42
N GLY A 275 -26.83 3.97 32.95
CA GLY A 275 -27.28 5.36 32.94
C GLY A 275 -26.87 6.18 31.72
N PHE A 276 -26.40 5.54 30.64
CA PHE A 276 -26.27 6.22 29.35
C PHE A 276 -27.68 6.63 28.86
N ALA A 277 -27.84 7.90 28.51
CA ALA A 277 -29.12 8.42 28.04
C ALA A 277 -29.44 7.89 26.64
N ASP A 278 -30.57 7.19 26.48
CA ASP A 278 -31.13 6.85 25.17
C ASP A 278 -31.78 8.11 24.55
N ASP A 279 -30.93 8.99 24.04
CA ASP A 279 -31.27 10.25 23.36
C ASP A 279 -31.79 10.05 21.92
N GLY A 280 -32.11 8.79 21.54
CA GLY A 280 -32.43 8.40 20.18
C GLY A 280 -31.21 8.15 19.29
N LEU A 281 -29.99 8.07 19.84
CA LEU A 281 -28.84 7.46 19.16
C LEU A 281 -28.91 5.94 19.14
N PHE A 282 -29.40 5.27 20.19
CA PHE A 282 -29.29 3.79 20.28
C PHE A 282 -29.95 3.07 19.10
N PRO A 283 -31.15 3.46 18.60
CA PRO A 283 -31.70 2.92 17.36
C PRO A 283 -30.79 3.12 16.13
N LYS A 284 -30.13 4.28 16.01
CA LYS A 284 -29.21 4.60 14.89
C LYS A 284 -27.89 3.84 14.97
N ILE A 285 -27.40 3.59 16.19
CA ILE A 285 -26.23 2.75 16.43
C ILE A 285 -26.60 1.29 16.10
N LYS A 286 -27.80 0.82 16.47
CA LYS A 286 -28.32 -0.48 16.04
C LYS A 286 -28.45 -0.59 14.51
N GLU A 287 -28.94 0.46 13.83
CA GLU A 287 -28.95 0.55 12.35
C GLU A 287 -27.52 0.52 11.75
N PHE A 288 -26.53 1.12 12.40
CA PHE A 288 -25.13 1.06 11.98
C PHE A 288 -24.53 -0.36 12.09
N PHE A 289 -24.86 -1.11 13.14
CA PHE A 289 -24.42 -2.51 13.30
C PHE A 289 -25.28 -3.52 12.53
N LEU A 290 -26.47 -3.15 12.06
CA LEU A 290 -27.40 -4.00 11.30
C LEU A 290 -26.77 -4.80 10.13
N PRO A 291 -25.81 -4.27 9.33
CA PRO A 291 -25.15 -5.02 8.27
C PRO A 291 -24.29 -6.20 8.80
N LEU A 292 -23.92 -6.17 10.07
CA LEU A 292 -23.18 -7.22 10.76
C LEU A 292 -24.13 -8.24 11.43
N THR A 293 -25.44 -8.03 11.41
CA THR A 293 -26.44 -8.89 12.08
C THR A 293 -27.44 -9.58 11.15
N ILE A 294 -27.80 -8.96 10.02
CA ILE A 294 -28.80 -9.52 9.09
C ILE A 294 -28.26 -10.80 8.44
N SER A 295 -29.09 -11.84 8.33
CA SER A 295 -28.76 -13.07 7.60
C SER A 295 -29.04 -12.97 6.09
N ASP A 296 -28.33 -13.76 5.30
CA ASP A 296 -28.59 -13.91 3.85
C ASP A 296 -30.00 -14.45 3.55
N HIS A 297 -30.65 -15.08 4.55
CA HIS A 297 -32.01 -15.57 4.43
C HIS A 297 -33.02 -14.42 4.57
N GLU A 298 -32.83 -13.51 5.53
CA GLU A 298 -33.71 -12.36 5.76
C GLU A 298 -33.67 -11.31 4.63
N LEU A 299 -32.54 -11.20 3.91
CA LEU A 299 -32.40 -10.25 2.79
C LEU A 299 -33.35 -10.53 1.60
N HIS A 300 -33.85 -11.76 1.44
CA HIS A 300 -34.91 -12.15 0.49
C HIS A 300 -34.78 -11.66 -0.98
N LEU A 301 -33.58 -11.28 -1.43
CA LEU A 301 -33.29 -10.92 -2.82
C LEU A 301 -33.51 -12.13 -3.74
N LYS A 302 -34.42 -11.98 -4.71
CA LYS A 302 -34.88 -13.06 -5.60
C LYS A 302 -33.77 -13.51 -6.56
N ARG A 303 -32.95 -14.47 -6.14
CA ARG A 303 -31.83 -15.04 -6.93
C ARG A 303 -32.22 -15.64 -8.31
N GLN A 304 -33.51 -15.79 -8.63
CA GLN A 304 -33.96 -16.37 -9.91
C GLN A 304 -33.60 -15.51 -11.13
N SER A 305 -33.75 -14.18 -11.09
CA SER A 305 -33.44 -13.32 -12.26
C SER A 305 -31.96 -13.36 -12.62
N SER A 306 -31.08 -13.35 -11.62
CA SER A 306 -29.63 -13.46 -11.81
C SER A 306 -29.21 -14.78 -12.47
N ILE A 307 -29.92 -15.88 -12.21
CA ILE A 307 -29.67 -17.17 -12.88
C ILE A 307 -30.08 -17.10 -14.36
N ASP A 308 -31.25 -16.54 -14.67
CA ASP A 308 -31.73 -16.39 -16.05
C ASP A 308 -30.85 -15.42 -16.87
N GLU A 309 -30.36 -14.35 -16.25
CA GLU A 309 -29.39 -13.42 -16.83
C GLU A 309 -28.04 -14.10 -17.09
N HIS A 310 -27.49 -14.82 -16.11
CA HIS A 310 -26.22 -15.56 -16.28
C HIS A 310 -26.32 -16.64 -17.37
N LEU A 311 -27.42 -17.39 -17.42
CA LEU A 311 -27.70 -18.34 -18.50
C LEU A 311 -27.85 -17.66 -19.88
N THR A 312 -28.27 -16.39 -19.91
CA THR A 312 -28.36 -15.59 -21.14
C THR A 312 -26.98 -15.09 -21.60
N HIS A 313 -26.12 -14.67 -20.67
CA HIS A 313 -24.71 -14.34 -20.98
C HIS A 313 -23.94 -15.57 -21.47
N LEU A 314 -24.10 -16.74 -20.84
CA LEU A 314 -23.46 -17.99 -21.29
C LEU A 314 -23.87 -18.37 -22.72
N LYS A 315 -25.17 -18.36 -23.05
CA LYS A 315 -25.65 -18.59 -24.43
C LYS A 315 -25.07 -17.60 -25.43
N ARG A 316 -24.88 -16.34 -25.02
CA ARG A 316 -24.31 -15.29 -25.88
C ARG A 316 -22.81 -15.46 -26.10
N ARG A 317 -22.06 -15.89 -25.08
CA ARG A 317 -20.65 -16.31 -25.22
C ARG A 317 -20.53 -17.47 -26.21
N ASP A 318 -21.36 -18.49 -26.06
CA ASP A 318 -21.30 -19.70 -26.90
C ASP A 318 -21.61 -19.38 -28.38
N GLN A 319 -22.57 -18.48 -28.63
CA GLN A 319 -22.83 -17.96 -29.98
C GLN A 319 -21.61 -17.19 -30.54
N LEU A 320 -21.03 -16.25 -29.77
CA LEU A 320 -19.84 -15.50 -30.20
C LEU A 320 -18.66 -16.43 -30.50
N CYS A 321 -18.50 -17.52 -29.73
CA CYS A 321 -17.46 -18.51 -29.95
C CYS A 321 -17.69 -19.30 -31.25
N ALA A 322 -18.94 -19.63 -31.58
CA ALA A 322 -19.31 -20.24 -32.86
C ALA A 322 -19.11 -19.28 -34.05
N ASP A 323 -19.46 -18.00 -33.88
CA ASP A 323 -19.24 -16.95 -34.89
C ASP A 323 -17.73 -16.80 -35.21
N VAL A 324 -16.87 -16.75 -34.19
CA VAL A 324 -15.41 -16.71 -34.36
C VAL A 324 -14.91 -17.93 -35.14
N GLN A 325 -15.36 -19.15 -34.78
CA GLN A 325 -14.96 -20.36 -35.50
C GLN A 325 -15.41 -20.34 -36.97
N GLN A 326 -16.61 -19.84 -37.25
CA GLN A 326 -17.10 -19.70 -38.63
C GLN A 326 -16.27 -18.69 -39.44
N HIS A 327 -15.86 -17.56 -38.84
CA HIS A 327 -15.04 -16.56 -39.52
C HIS A 327 -13.59 -17.02 -39.72
N VAL A 328 -13.01 -17.77 -38.78
CA VAL A 328 -11.70 -18.43 -38.94
C VAL A 328 -11.73 -19.46 -40.08
N GLY A 329 -12.83 -20.22 -40.23
CA GLY A 329 -13.01 -21.13 -41.37
C GLY A 329 -12.99 -20.39 -42.72
N LYS A 330 -13.76 -19.30 -42.85
CA LYS A 330 -13.77 -18.45 -44.07
C LYS A 330 -12.40 -17.85 -44.37
N LEU A 331 -11.65 -17.44 -43.34
CA LEU A 331 -10.31 -16.90 -43.50
C LEU A 331 -9.33 -17.95 -44.05
N ALA A 332 -9.45 -19.22 -43.63
CA ALA A 332 -8.66 -20.30 -44.19
C ALA A 332 -8.97 -20.56 -45.68
N GLU A 333 -10.25 -20.54 -46.08
CA GLU A 333 -10.65 -20.66 -47.49
C GLU A 333 -10.08 -19.53 -48.36
N GLU A 334 -10.11 -18.27 -47.89
CA GLU A 334 -9.51 -17.15 -48.64
C GLU A 334 -7.98 -17.21 -48.66
N MET A 335 -7.33 -17.67 -47.59
CA MET A 335 -5.88 -17.87 -47.60
C MET A 335 -5.43 -18.96 -48.59
N GLU A 336 -6.24 -19.99 -48.83
CA GLU A 336 -5.98 -20.99 -49.88
C GLU A 336 -6.13 -20.39 -51.28
N ARG A 337 -7.23 -19.65 -51.54
CA ARG A 337 -7.44 -18.95 -52.83
C ARG A 337 -6.34 -17.94 -53.15
N TYR A 338 -5.88 -17.19 -52.14
CA TYR A 338 -4.76 -16.24 -52.27
C TYR A 338 -3.46 -16.95 -52.69
N GLN A 339 -3.18 -18.14 -52.14
CA GLN A 339 -2.02 -18.95 -52.52
C GLN A 339 -2.16 -19.50 -53.94
N GLU A 340 -3.33 -20.02 -54.33
CA GLU A 340 -3.58 -20.47 -55.72
C GLU A 340 -3.34 -19.36 -56.75
N LEU A 341 -3.73 -18.12 -56.42
CA LEU A 341 -3.53 -16.93 -57.24
C LEU A 341 -2.06 -16.52 -57.34
N ASP A 342 -1.29 -16.52 -56.24
CA ASP A 342 0.15 -16.26 -56.29
C ASP A 342 0.89 -17.33 -57.13
N ASP A 343 0.52 -18.60 -56.98
CA ASP A 343 1.05 -19.69 -57.79
C ASP A 343 0.66 -19.55 -59.27
N ALA A 344 -0.54 -19.05 -59.57
CA ALA A 344 -0.95 -18.72 -60.94
C ALA A 344 -0.13 -17.56 -61.53
N ILE A 345 0.10 -16.49 -60.76
CA ILE A 345 0.94 -15.33 -61.11
C ILE A 345 2.38 -15.79 -61.39
N LEU A 346 2.95 -16.64 -60.52
CA LEU A 346 4.30 -17.19 -60.69
C LEU A 346 4.42 -18.06 -61.94
N ARG A 347 3.43 -18.93 -62.19
CA ARG A 347 3.35 -19.76 -63.40
C ARG A 347 3.19 -18.91 -64.67
N LEU A 348 2.49 -17.79 -64.62
CA LEU A 348 2.34 -16.86 -65.76
C LEU A 348 3.63 -16.09 -66.05
N LYS A 349 4.30 -15.52 -65.03
CA LYS A 349 5.61 -14.86 -65.17
C LYS A 349 6.65 -15.78 -65.81
N LYS A 350 6.77 -17.01 -65.30
CA LYS A 350 7.68 -18.03 -65.85
C LYS A 350 7.35 -18.41 -67.30
N ARG A 351 6.08 -18.37 -67.72
CA ARG A 351 5.67 -18.60 -69.12
C ARG A 351 6.02 -17.43 -70.04
N ILE A 352 5.97 -16.19 -69.56
CA ILE A 352 6.42 -14.99 -70.28
C ILE A 352 7.92 -15.10 -70.57
N GLU A 353 8.74 -15.36 -69.54
CA GLU A 353 10.20 -15.57 -69.64
C GLU A 353 10.56 -16.69 -70.63
N VAL A 354 9.88 -17.84 -70.55
CA VAL A 354 10.08 -18.95 -71.50
C VAL A 354 9.67 -18.55 -72.92
N GLY A 355 8.60 -17.78 -73.09
CA GLY A 355 8.19 -17.23 -74.39
C GLY A 355 9.24 -16.31 -75.02
N GLU A 356 9.89 -15.47 -74.21
CA GLU A 356 10.98 -14.58 -74.65
C GLU A 356 12.25 -15.36 -75.02
N THR A 357 12.65 -16.35 -74.23
CA THR A 357 13.82 -17.20 -74.55
C THR A 357 13.59 -18.05 -75.81
N VAL A 358 12.38 -18.57 -76.02
CA VAL A 358 12.01 -19.27 -77.27
C VAL A 358 12.03 -18.32 -78.47
N TYR A 359 11.43 -17.13 -78.36
CA TYR A 359 11.42 -16.13 -79.44
C TYR A 359 12.82 -15.64 -79.80
N THR A 360 13.64 -15.28 -78.81
CA THR A 360 15.01 -14.79 -79.06
C THR A 360 15.91 -15.85 -79.69
N ASN A 361 15.76 -17.12 -79.29
CA ASN A 361 16.46 -18.23 -79.93
C ASN A 361 15.97 -18.48 -81.36
N ALA A 362 14.65 -18.54 -81.60
CA ALA A 362 14.08 -18.71 -82.95
C ALA A 362 14.48 -17.56 -83.90
N ARG A 363 14.46 -16.33 -83.41
CA ARG A 363 14.95 -15.13 -84.11
C ARG A 363 16.44 -15.23 -84.44
N ARG A 364 17.28 -15.70 -83.51
CA ARG A 364 18.71 -15.92 -83.74
C ARG A 364 18.93 -16.95 -84.87
N THR A 365 18.23 -18.08 -84.85
CA THR A 365 18.34 -19.14 -85.86
C THR A 365 17.90 -18.68 -87.25
N LEU A 366 16.84 -17.86 -87.35
CA LEU A 366 16.44 -17.22 -88.62
C LEU A 366 17.47 -16.19 -89.13
N ILE A 367 18.20 -15.54 -88.23
CA ILE A 367 19.26 -14.57 -88.57
C ILE A 367 20.57 -15.27 -88.97
N SER A 368 20.83 -16.49 -88.51
CA SER A 368 22.02 -17.28 -88.87
C SER A 368 21.81 -18.24 -90.06
N SER A 369 20.73 -18.08 -90.84
CA SER A 369 20.46 -18.91 -92.02
C SER A 369 20.86 -18.18 -93.30
N ASP A 370 21.98 -18.60 -93.89
CA ASP A 370 22.57 -17.98 -95.10
C ASP A 370 21.89 -18.41 -96.41
N ASN A 371 21.05 -19.45 -96.37
CA ASN A 371 20.61 -20.20 -97.56
C ASN A 371 19.24 -19.76 -98.10
N CYS A 372 18.87 -18.48 -97.94
CA CYS A 372 17.53 -17.96 -98.24
C CYS A 372 17.57 -16.57 -98.89
N GLN A 373 16.68 -16.33 -99.87
CA GLN A 373 16.47 -14.99 -100.43
C GLN A 373 16.00 -14.03 -99.33
N GLN A 374 16.63 -12.85 -99.26
CA GLN A 374 16.48 -11.90 -98.15
C GLN A 374 15.02 -11.51 -97.84
N GLN A 375 14.16 -11.40 -98.87
CA GLN A 375 12.75 -11.06 -98.74
C GLN A 375 11.95 -12.11 -97.94
N TYR A 376 12.06 -13.40 -98.28
CA TYR A 376 11.38 -14.48 -97.54
C TYR A 376 11.83 -14.54 -96.07
N ARG A 377 13.11 -14.29 -95.81
CA ARG A 377 13.67 -14.22 -94.45
C ARG A 377 13.13 -13.02 -93.66
N ALA A 378 12.91 -11.87 -94.29
CA ALA A 378 12.25 -10.73 -93.66
C ALA A 378 10.78 -11.05 -93.29
N GLU A 379 10.00 -11.60 -94.22
CA GLU A 379 8.61 -11.99 -93.94
C GLU A 379 8.48 -13.09 -92.87
N ALA A 380 9.46 -14.00 -92.78
CA ALA A 380 9.50 -15.02 -91.73
C ALA A 380 9.78 -14.40 -90.36
N LEU A 381 10.66 -13.41 -90.28
CA LEU A 381 10.95 -12.66 -89.05
C LEU A 381 9.76 -11.80 -88.60
N HIS A 382 9.04 -11.14 -89.52
CA HIS A 382 7.79 -10.44 -89.20
C HIS A 382 6.74 -11.42 -88.64
N ARG A 383 6.40 -12.48 -89.36
CA ARG A 383 5.40 -13.48 -88.91
C ARG A 383 5.75 -14.14 -87.57
N LEU A 384 7.03 -14.29 -87.24
CA LEU A 384 7.49 -14.74 -85.92
C LEU A 384 7.27 -13.66 -84.84
N HIS A 385 7.60 -12.41 -85.13
CA HIS A 385 7.43 -11.29 -84.20
C HIS A 385 5.95 -11.01 -83.91
N ASP A 386 5.12 -10.94 -84.94
CA ASP A 386 3.68 -10.66 -84.81
C ASP A 386 2.98 -11.73 -83.94
N ARG A 387 3.33 -13.01 -84.15
CA ARG A 387 2.84 -14.11 -83.31
C ARG A 387 3.31 -13.99 -81.86
N TRP A 388 4.60 -13.71 -81.64
CA TRP A 388 5.13 -13.51 -80.28
C TRP A 388 4.49 -12.32 -79.58
N GLN A 389 4.23 -11.20 -80.28
CA GLN A 389 3.48 -10.07 -79.70
C GLN A 389 2.08 -10.48 -79.24
N ILE A 390 1.34 -11.23 -80.08
CA ILE A 390 0.00 -11.73 -79.74
C ILE A 390 0.06 -12.69 -78.54
N ASP A 391 0.99 -13.65 -78.54
CA ASP A 391 1.16 -14.61 -77.44
C ASP A 391 1.56 -13.93 -76.12
N GLN A 392 2.42 -12.90 -76.18
CA GLN A 392 2.78 -12.07 -75.03
C GLN A 392 1.59 -11.25 -74.51
N LEU A 393 0.85 -10.55 -75.38
CA LEU A 393 -0.32 -9.76 -74.99
C LEU A 393 -1.36 -10.63 -74.25
N ASN A 394 -1.64 -11.83 -74.78
CA ASN A 394 -2.52 -12.82 -74.17
C ASN A 394 -2.02 -13.37 -72.81
N LEU A 395 -0.72 -13.31 -72.53
CA LEU A 395 -0.15 -13.70 -71.23
C LEU A 395 -0.14 -12.53 -70.25
N TYR A 396 0.15 -11.31 -70.69
CA TYR A 396 0.09 -10.11 -69.87
C TYR A 396 -1.36 -9.80 -69.42
N GLU A 397 -2.35 -9.95 -70.30
CA GLU A 397 -3.77 -9.78 -69.93
C GLU A 397 -4.17 -10.74 -68.79
N LYS A 398 -3.79 -12.02 -68.90
CA LYS A 398 -4.05 -13.04 -67.87
C LYS A 398 -3.26 -12.81 -66.58
N LEU A 399 -2.07 -12.24 -66.68
CA LEU A 399 -1.28 -11.83 -65.51
C LEU A 399 -1.95 -10.66 -64.77
N GLN A 400 -2.51 -9.69 -65.49
CA GLN A 400 -3.26 -8.58 -64.88
C GLN A 400 -4.57 -9.04 -64.24
N ASP A 401 -5.34 -9.92 -64.89
CA ASP A 401 -6.54 -10.54 -64.30
C ASP A 401 -6.21 -11.34 -63.01
N ALA A 402 -5.12 -12.10 -63.00
CA ALA A 402 -4.67 -12.82 -61.82
C ALA A 402 -4.23 -11.89 -60.67
N ILE A 403 -3.51 -10.81 -60.96
CA ILE A 403 -3.12 -9.78 -59.97
C ILE A 403 -4.37 -9.08 -59.42
N PHE A 404 -5.29 -8.64 -60.28
CA PHE A 404 -6.51 -7.97 -59.85
C PHE A 404 -7.39 -8.83 -58.93
N ARG A 405 -7.49 -10.15 -59.20
CA ARG A 405 -8.17 -11.10 -58.29
C ARG A 405 -7.45 -11.25 -56.96
N LYS A 406 -6.12 -11.27 -56.97
CA LYS A 406 -5.32 -11.32 -55.74
C LYS A 406 -5.58 -10.08 -54.87
N ASP A 407 -5.59 -8.90 -55.46
CA ASP A 407 -5.91 -7.62 -54.80
C ASP A 407 -7.33 -7.57 -54.22
N ILE A 408 -8.25 -8.41 -54.68
CA ILE A 408 -9.61 -8.56 -54.10
C ILE A 408 -9.56 -9.52 -52.91
N SER A 409 -9.02 -10.73 -53.09
CA SER A 409 -8.89 -11.73 -52.02
C SER A 409 -8.09 -11.19 -50.82
N GLU A 410 -7.04 -10.37 -51.04
CA GLU A 410 -6.30 -9.72 -49.96
C GLU A 410 -7.17 -8.77 -49.12
N LYS A 411 -8.11 -8.04 -49.74
CA LYS A 411 -9.05 -7.16 -49.05
C LYS A 411 -10.09 -7.94 -48.27
N GLU A 412 -10.57 -9.06 -48.82
CA GLU A 412 -11.53 -9.95 -48.16
C GLU A 412 -10.90 -10.66 -46.96
N LYS A 413 -9.67 -11.17 -47.11
CA LYS A 413 -8.81 -11.69 -46.03
C LYS A 413 -8.65 -10.67 -44.90
N ASN A 414 -8.17 -9.46 -45.21
CA ASN A 414 -7.89 -8.44 -44.20
C ASN A 414 -9.17 -7.96 -43.47
N ASN A 415 -10.32 -7.98 -44.16
CA ASN A 415 -11.63 -7.71 -43.56
C ASN A 415 -12.08 -8.85 -42.61
N LEU A 416 -11.85 -10.11 -42.98
CA LEU A 416 -12.13 -11.27 -42.11
C LEU A 416 -11.25 -11.26 -40.85
N GLU A 417 -9.96 -10.95 -40.98
CA GLU A 417 -9.03 -10.79 -39.84
C GLU A 417 -9.53 -9.71 -38.87
N LYS A 418 -9.93 -8.54 -39.39
CA LYS A 418 -10.50 -7.46 -38.56
C LYS A 418 -11.77 -7.89 -37.82
N GLN A 419 -12.68 -8.61 -38.50
CA GLN A 419 -13.90 -9.12 -37.88
C GLN A 419 -13.60 -10.12 -36.76
N ILE A 420 -12.64 -11.03 -36.97
CA ILE A 420 -12.23 -12.01 -35.95
C ILE A 420 -11.72 -11.31 -34.68
N GLU A 421 -10.90 -10.27 -34.79
CA GLU A 421 -10.44 -9.50 -33.62
C GLU A 421 -11.56 -8.71 -32.94
N GLU A 422 -12.50 -8.12 -33.69
CA GLU A 422 -13.69 -7.48 -33.10
C GLU A 422 -14.57 -8.47 -32.31
N TYR A 423 -14.72 -9.71 -32.80
CA TYR A 423 -15.45 -10.76 -32.08
C TYR A 423 -14.68 -11.29 -30.85
N LYS A 424 -13.37 -11.52 -30.96
CA LYS A 424 -12.51 -11.89 -29.82
C LYS A 424 -12.54 -10.85 -28.71
N ALA A 425 -12.44 -9.56 -29.04
CA ALA A 425 -12.49 -8.48 -28.06
C ALA A 425 -13.80 -8.51 -27.26
N ARG A 426 -14.95 -8.71 -27.94
CA ARG A 426 -16.26 -8.86 -27.28
C ARG A 426 -16.36 -10.11 -26.42
N LEU A 427 -15.77 -11.22 -26.85
CA LEU A 427 -15.72 -12.45 -26.07
C LEU A 427 -14.88 -12.28 -24.80
N ASN A 428 -13.70 -11.65 -24.90
CA ASN A 428 -12.84 -11.34 -23.74
C ASN A 428 -13.57 -10.44 -22.71
N THR A 429 -14.30 -9.42 -23.15
CA THR A 429 -15.13 -8.59 -22.25
C THR A 429 -16.20 -9.43 -21.54
N MET A 430 -16.86 -10.33 -22.27
CA MET A 430 -17.91 -11.18 -21.72
C MET A 430 -17.37 -12.26 -20.76
N GLU A 431 -16.16 -12.77 -21.01
CA GLU A 431 -15.49 -13.67 -20.07
C GLU A 431 -15.00 -12.93 -18.83
N LEU A 432 -14.59 -11.66 -18.92
CA LEU A 432 -14.31 -10.82 -17.76
C LEU A 432 -15.58 -10.57 -16.93
N GLU A 433 -16.70 -10.24 -17.56
CA GLU A 433 -18.03 -10.12 -16.92
C GLU A 433 -18.48 -11.42 -16.21
N LEU A 434 -18.15 -12.59 -16.77
CA LEU A 434 -18.49 -13.91 -16.22
C LEU A 434 -17.52 -14.41 -15.14
N THR A 435 -16.27 -13.92 -15.11
CA THR A 435 -15.23 -14.36 -14.17
C THR A 435 -15.04 -13.42 -12.98
N THR A 436 -15.36 -12.13 -13.12
CA THR A 436 -15.45 -11.25 -11.94
C THR A 436 -16.65 -11.67 -11.08
N PRO A 437 -16.47 -12.05 -9.80
CA PRO A 437 -17.59 -12.40 -8.95
C PRO A 437 -18.43 -11.15 -8.70
N GLN A 438 -19.64 -11.13 -9.26
CA GLN A 438 -20.56 -9.99 -9.13
C GLN A 438 -20.96 -9.81 -7.65
N GLN A 439 -20.27 -8.91 -6.96
CA GLN A 439 -20.73 -8.33 -5.70
C GLN A 439 -21.96 -7.45 -5.99
N TYR A 440 -23.12 -8.09 -6.15
CA TYR A 440 -24.43 -7.46 -6.10
C TYR A 440 -24.82 -7.11 -4.65
N THR A 441 -23.90 -6.46 -3.92
CA THR A 441 -24.29 -5.50 -2.90
C THR A 441 -24.96 -4.34 -3.62
N ASP A 442 -26.29 -4.29 -3.57
CA ASP A 442 -27.05 -3.16 -4.07
C ASP A 442 -26.59 -1.88 -3.36
N LYS A 443 -25.91 -1.01 -4.13
CA LYS A 443 -25.31 0.24 -3.65
C LYS A 443 -26.35 1.27 -3.18
N HIS A 444 -27.64 0.99 -3.38
CA HIS A 444 -28.75 1.79 -2.85
C HIS A 444 -29.29 1.28 -1.51
N LEU A 445 -29.13 0.00 -1.17
CA LEU A 445 -29.79 -0.59 0.01
C LEU A 445 -29.08 -0.27 1.35
N ILE A 446 -27.75 -0.22 1.39
CA ILE A 446 -27.01 0.19 2.60
C ILE A 446 -25.83 1.09 2.22
N LYS A 447 -26.00 2.40 2.48
CA LYS A 447 -24.85 3.30 2.74
C LYS A 447 -24.62 3.30 4.25
N PRO A 448 -23.50 2.75 4.77
CA PRO A 448 -23.18 2.93 6.18
C PRO A 448 -22.99 4.43 6.46
N HIS A 449 -23.74 4.95 7.43
CA HIS A 449 -23.59 6.35 7.83
C HIS A 449 -22.17 6.59 8.36
N ARG A 450 -21.55 7.70 7.93
CA ARG A 450 -20.13 7.97 8.16
C ARG A 450 -19.83 8.16 9.65
N GLY A 451 -19.06 7.22 10.22
CA GLY A 451 -18.23 7.41 11.43
C GLY A 451 -18.97 7.87 12.69
N LEU A 452 -19.53 6.93 13.44
CA LEU A 452 -19.99 7.18 14.81
C LEU A 452 -18.83 6.94 15.79
N ILE A 453 -18.43 7.97 16.52
CA ILE A 453 -17.43 7.88 17.60
C ILE A 453 -18.16 7.57 18.90
N LEU A 454 -17.91 6.41 19.49
CA LEU A 454 -18.41 6.07 20.81
C LEU A 454 -17.62 6.85 21.87
N TYR A 455 -18.29 7.79 22.53
CA TYR A 455 -17.75 8.47 23.70
C TYR A 455 -17.98 7.60 24.94
N GLY A 456 -16.90 7.11 25.56
CA GLY A 456 -16.94 6.65 26.95
C GLY A 456 -17.24 7.82 27.91
N PRO A 457 -17.84 7.56 29.08
CA PRO A 457 -18.22 8.62 30.02
C PRO A 457 -16.99 9.35 30.58
N PRO A 458 -17.07 10.67 30.84
CA PRO A 458 -16.01 11.39 31.54
C PRO A 458 -15.95 10.89 32.99
N GLY A 459 -14.86 10.17 33.33
CA GLY A 459 -14.71 9.51 34.63
C GLY A 459 -14.86 10.47 35.82
N THR A 460 -15.90 10.24 36.62
CA THR A 460 -16.30 11.05 37.80
C THR A 460 -15.39 10.81 39.01
N SER A 461 -14.09 11.00 38.81
CA SER A 461 -13.10 11.03 39.89
C SER A 461 -13.40 12.17 40.88
N MET A 462 -13.92 11.83 42.06
CA MET A 462 -14.06 12.79 43.15
C MET A 462 -12.66 13.16 43.67
N ILE A 463 -12.19 14.36 43.32
CA ILE A 463 -10.94 14.91 43.86
C ILE A 463 -11.23 15.52 45.25
N SER A 464 -11.13 14.70 46.29
CA SER A 464 -11.06 15.17 47.67
C SER A 464 -9.66 15.70 47.99
N SER A 465 -9.56 17.03 48.08
CA SER A 465 -8.60 17.80 48.90
C SER A 465 -7.19 17.23 49.10
N LEU A 466 -6.20 17.83 48.44
CA LEU A 466 -4.88 18.02 49.05
C LEU A 466 -4.33 19.40 48.67
N HIS A 467 -4.50 20.34 49.59
CA HIS A 467 -3.81 21.62 49.61
C HIS A 467 -2.49 21.47 50.37
N ASP A 468 -1.63 22.47 50.25
CA ASP A 468 -0.45 22.73 51.10
C ASP A 468 0.71 21.71 51.05
N LEU A 469 1.75 22.07 50.30
CA LEU A 469 3.09 22.26 50.89
C LEU A 469 3.92 23.25 50.05
N CYS A 470 4.87 23.93 50.68
CA CYS A 470 5.43 25.19 50.18
C CYS A 470 6.90 25.14 49.72
N LEU A 471 7.22 26.07 48.81
CA LEU A 471 8.47 26.86 48.70
C LEU A 471 9.73 26.37 49.45
N PHE A 472 10.84 26.26 48.70
CA PHE A 472 12.14 26.83 49.11
C PHE A 472 12.99 27.24 47.89
N SER A 473 14.17 27.82 48.10
CA SER A 473 14.71 28.89 47.23
C SER A 473 16.19 28.76 46.79
N VAL A 474 16.45 29.13 45.52
CA VAL A 474 17.60 29.97 45.04
C VAL A 474 19.06 29.51 45.29
N LEU A 475 19.74 29.08 44.20
CA LEU A 475 21.03 29.57 43.58
C LEU A 475 22.21 30.12 44.46
N PRO A 476 23.47 30.22 43.96
CA PRO A 476 24.23 29.47 42.92
C PRO A 476 25.75 29.23 43.28
N GLN A 477 26.63 29.06 42.27
CA GLN A 477 28.13 29.12 42.22
C GLN A 477 28.93 27.80 42.34
N LEU A 478 30.15 27.63 41.79
CA LEU A 478 30.78 28.01 40.48
C LEU A 478 32.22 27.43 40.40
N PHE A 479 32.75 27.11 39.20
CA PHE A 479 34.16 26.67 38.93
C PHE A 479 34.59 25.32 39.55
N SER A 480 35.56 24.52 39.08
CA SER A 480 36.17 24.21 37.76
C SER A 480 37.00 22.88 37.94
N THR A 481 37.75 22.24 37.03
CA THR A 481 38.30 22.55 35.69
C THR A 481 38.62 21.23 34.92
N ASP A 482 38.75 21.33 33.59
CA ASP A 482 39.49 20.50 32.60
C ASP A 482 40.02 19.08 32.92
N VAL A 483 39.67 18.12 32.06
CA VAL A 483 40.57 17.54 31.02
C VAL A 483 39.68 16.96 29.90
N MET A 484 40.11 17.04 28.63
CA MET A 484 39.36 16.54 27.46
C MET A 484 39.91 15.18 26.97
N ASP A 485 39.05 14.35 26.33
CA ASP A 485 39.14 14.23 24.86
C ASP A 485 37.90 13.60 24.18
N TYR A 486 37.64 14.06 22.94
CA TYR A 486 36.72 13.57 21.89
C TYR A 486 35.45 12.77 22.24
N SER A 487 34.35 13.51 22.51
CA SER A 487 33.01 13.18 22.00
C SER A 487 32.12 14.43 21.99
N GLU A 488 31.92 15.05 20.81
CA GLU A 488 30.73 15.83 20.38
C GLU A 488 31.06 16.75 19.19
N THR A 489 30.20 16.76 18.14
CA THR A 489 30.17 17.84 17.13
C THR A 489 28.79 17.96 16.48
N ILE A 490 27.74 18.14 17.30
CA ILE A 490 26.45 18.66 16.83
C ILE A 490 26.44 20.17 17.14
N SER A 491 26.93 20.96 16.20
CA SER A 491 27.17 22.39 16.39
C SER A 491 25.86 23.20 16.44
N ALA A 492 25.49 23.66 17.64
CA ALA A 492 24.30 24.50 17.84
C ALA A 492 24.42 25.86 17.12
N LEU A 493 23.44 26.17 16.26
CA LEU A 493 23.39 27.42 15.49
C LEU A 493 22.89 28.60 16.34
N ARG A 494 23.83 29.39 16.88
CA ARG A 494 23.54 30.72 17.43
C ARG A 494 23.25 31.73 16.30
N CYS A 495 21.98 31.92 15.95
CA CYS A 495 21.55 33.03 15.09
C CYS A 495 20.71 34.07 15.86
N SER A 496 21.03 35.35 15.67
CA SER A 496 20.43 36.47 16.41
C SER A 496 19.25 37.12 15.66
N ARG A 497 18.16 37.39 16.38
CA ARG A 497 17.15 38.45 16.14
C ARG A 497 17.01 38.99 14.68
N PHE A 498 16.63 38.14 13.73
CA PHE A 498 15.75 38.44 12.58
C PHE A 498 15.66 37.15 11.74
N MET A 499 14.70 36.28 12.08
CA MET A 499 14.46 35.02 11.38
C MET A 499 12.95 34.79 11.32
N SER A 500 12.38 34.72 10.12
CA SER A 500 11.16 33.95 9.89
C SER A 500 11.51 32.48 10.07
N SER A 501 10.97 31.83 11.11
CA SER A 501 11.23 30.42 11.35
C SER A 501 10.47 29.58 10.32
N VAL A 502 11.14 29.26 9.22
CA VAL A 502 10.72 28.25 8.24
C VAL A 502 11.01 26.88 8.83
N ILE A 503 10.01 26.01 8.94
CA ILE A 503 10.22 24.58 9.20
C ILE A 503 9.90 23.82 7.91
N SER A 504 10.84 22.99 7.48
CA SER A 504 10.70 22.14 6.30
C SER A 504 10.74 20.68 6.74
N PHE A 505 9.67 19.95 6.49
CA PHE A 505 9.59 18.51 6.68
C PHE A 505 9.79 17.82 5.33
N GLU A 506 10.86 17.04 5.20
CA GLU A 506 11.00 16.04 4.16
C GLU A 506 10.79 14.66 4.79
N LEU A 507 9.80 13.92 4.30
CA LEU A 507 9.39 12.63 4.83
C LEU A 507 9.77 11.55 3.81
N ASP A 508 10.63 10.63 4.24
CA ASP A 508 11.15 9.54 3.42
C ASP A 508 10.84 8.17 4.02
N GLN A 509 10.94 7.12 3.21
CA GLN A 509 10.39 5.80 3.52
C GLN A 509 11.03 5.12 4.76
N ASP A 510 12.26 5.50 5.10
CA ASP A 510 12.99 5.00 6.28
C ASP A 510 12.70 5.78 7.58
N TYR A 511 12.00 6.91 7.51
CA TYR A 511 11.73 7.76 8.68
C TYR A 511 10.49 7.30 9.46
N ILE A 512 10.67 6.24 10.24
CA ILE A 512 9.84 6.02 11.44
C ILE A 512 10.15 7.16 12.41
N LEU A 513 9.29 8.18 12.43
CA LEU A 513 9.30 9.24 13.43
C LEU A 513 9.12 8.55 14.81
N PRO A 514 10.10 8.61 15.74
CA PRO A 514 10.11 7.72 16.89
C PRO A 514 8.84 7.86 17.74
N ARG A 515 8.11 6.76 17.92
CA ARG A 515 7.06 6.69 18.94
C ARG A 515 7.72 6.83 20.30
N LEU A 516 7.50 7.97 20.94
CA LEU A 516 8.03 8.35 22.25
C LEU A 516 9.56 8.56 22.26
N VAL A 517 9.99 9.74 21.80
CA VAL A 517 10.91 10.53 22.62
C VAL A 517 10.08 11.13 23.76
N SER A 518 10.64 11.25 24.96
CA SER A 518 10.00 11.84 26.14
C SER A 518 9.48 13.26 25.89
N ASP A 519 8.35 13.61 26.51
CA ASP A 519 7.67 14.92 26.39
C ASP A 519 8.58 16.13 26.76
N ASP A 520 9.68 15.89 27.47
CA ASP A 520 10.59 16.94 27.98
C ASP A 520 11.71 17.37 27.01
N ASP A 521 12.10 16.57 26.02
CA ASP A 521 13.32 16.80 25.20
C ASP A 521 13.06 17.45 23.82
N LEU A 522 11.80 17.67 23.44
CA LEU A 522 11.46 18.30 22.16
C LEU A 522 11.69 19.82 22.19
N PHE A 523 12.92 20.23 21.86
CA PHE A 523 13.31 21.61 21.54
C PHE A 523 12.68 22.13 20.22
N PHE A 524 11.35 22.10 20.11
CA PHE A 524 10.65 23.05 19.24
C PHE A 524 10.99 24.46 19.71
N PRO A 525 11.45 25.37 18.82
CA PRO A 525 11.74 26.74 19.22
C PRO A 525 10.43 27.40 19.68
N GLN A 526 10.35 27.82 20.95
CA GLN A 526 9.17 28.45 21.58
C GLN A 526 8.91 29.86 21.02
N SER A 527 8.61 29.91 19.73
CA SER A 527 8.64 31.10 18.88
C SER A 527 7.23 31.38 18.35
N PRO A 528 6.61 32.51 18.72
CA PRO A 528 5.33 32.94 18.15
C PRO A 528 5.45 33.45 16.70
N TYR A 529 6.51 33.06 15.98
CA TYR A 529 6.85 33.51 14.63
C TYR A 529 6.84 32.37 13.58
N LEU A 530 6.39 31.16 13.95
CA LEU A 530 6.15 30.07 13.00
C LEU A 530 5.05 30.46 12.01
N THR A 531 5.48 30.84 10.82
CA THR A 531 4.64 31.49 9.78
C THR A 531 4.67 30.75 8.46
N HIS A 532 5.69 29.91 8.24
CA HIS A 532 5.96 29.20 6.99
C HIS A 532 6.23 27.73 7.29
N ILE A 533 5.50 26.81 6.64
CA ILE A 533 5.77 25.37 6.71
C ILE A 533 5.87 24.80 5.29
N ARG A 534 6.95 24.07 5.03
CA ARG A 534 7.10 23.25 3.81
C ARG A 534 6.91 21.79 4.16
N VAL A 535 6.07 21.09 3.40
CA VAL A 535 5.83 19.65 3.55
C VAL A 535 6.05 18.95 2.21
N THR A 536 7.13 18.17 2.12
CA THR A 536 7.44 17.34 0.95
C THR A 536 6.95 15.91 1.22
N LEU A 537 5.97 15.47 0.43
CA LEU A 537 5.30 14.17 0.56
C LEU A 537 5.87 13.20 -0.47
N ARG A 538 6.61 12.18 -0.02
CA ARG A 538 7.05 11.08 -0.89
C ARG A 538 6.01 9.96 -1.01
N PHE A 539 5.17 9.79 0.01
CA PHE A 539 4.10 8.77 0.11
C PHE A 539 2.87 9.37 0.80
N LEU A 540 1.68 9.17 0.24
CA LEU A 540 0.49 9.89 0.71
C LEU A 540 -0.11 9.30 1.99
N ASP A 541 -0.24 7.97 2.08
CA ASP A 541 -1.04 7.31 3.12
C ASP A 541 -0.47 7.54 4.53
N ASP A 542 0.84 7.31 4.70
CA ASP A 542 1.56 7.64 5.93
C ASP A 542 1.47 9.14 6.25
N CYS A 543 1.56 9.98 5.21
CA CYS A 543 1.50 11.43 5.37
C CYS A 543 0.09 11.97 5.69
N ILE A 544 -1.00 11.26 5.40
CA ILE A 544 -2.34 11.66 5.87
C ILE A 544 -2.43 11.45 7.38
N TYR A 545 -1.90 10.34 7.90
CA TYR A 545 -1.78 10.11 9.34
C TYR A 545 -0.88 11.18 9.97
N LEU A 546 0.31 11.39 9.38
CA LEU A 546 1.31 12.33 9.89
C LEU A 546 0.84 13.79 9.79
N LEU A 547 0.12 14.22 8.75
CA LEU A 547 -0.44 15.58 8.66
C LEU A 547 -1.57 15.83 9.67
N ASN A 548 -2.39 14.82 9.99
CA ASN A 548 -3.37 14.96 11.07
C ASN A 548 -2.68 14.98 12.46
N GLN A 549 -1.60 14.20 12.66
CA GLN A 549 -0.74 14.32 13.86
C GLN A 549 -0.04 15.69 13.94
N LEU A 550 0.49 16.20 12.83
CA LEU A 550 1.22 17.46 12.76
C LEU A 550 0.28 18.65 12.97
N GLY A 551 -0.97 18.56 12.51
CA GLY A 551 -2.05 19.46 12.92
C GLY A 551 -2.32 19.43 14.43
N ALA A 552 -2.34 18.25 15.06
CA ALA A 552 -2.50 18.11 16.50
C ALA A 552 -1.27 18.60 17.31
N GLN A 553 -0.05 18.41 16.79
CA GLN A 553 1.19 18.91 17.38
C GLN A 553 1.31 20.43 17.25
N LEU A 554 1.00 21.01 16.09
CA LEU A 554 0.89 22.45 15.90
C LEU A 554 -0.19 23.07 16.81
N HIS A 555 -1.30 22.36 17.03
CA HIS A 555 -2.31 22.78 18.01
C HIS A 555 -1.76 22.77 19.45
N SER A 556 -1.09 21.68 19.88
CA SER A 556 -0.44 21.60 21.19
C SER A 556 0.58 22.74 21.40
N PHE A 557 1.40 22.99 20.38
CA PHE A 557 2.39 24.07 20.36
C PHE A 557 1.73 25.46 20.42
N ALA A 558 0.71 25.73 19.61
CA ALA A 558 -0.05 26.98 19.64
C ALA A 558 -0.74 27.22 21.00
N MET A 559 -1.32 26.19 21.61
CA MET A 559 -1.95 26.29 22.94
C MET A 559 -0.92 26.59 24.02
N SER A 560 0.28 25.99 23.96
CA SER A 560 1.37 26.26 24.91
C SER A 560 1.90 27.70 24.82
N LEU A 561 1.98 28.27 23.61
CA LEU A 561 2.39 29.65 23.37
C LEU A 561 1.35 30.68 23.85
N VAL A 562 0.06 30.40 23.68
CA VAL A 562 -1.02 31.36 24.01
C VAL A 562 -1.34 31.37 25.52
N HIS A 563 -1.15 30.24 26.22
CA HIS A 563 -1.47 30.12 27.66
C HIS A 563 -0.35 29.44 28.48
N PRO A 564 0.77 30.13 28.80
CA PRO A 564 1.92 29.58 29.54
C PRO A 564 1.67 29.22 31.03
N GLY A 565 0.43 29.00 31.45
CA GLY A 565 0.06 28.81 32.87
C GLY A 565 -1.31 28.20 33.16
N LEU A 566 -2.11 27.83 32.14
CA LEU A 566 -3.32 27.04 32.39
C LEU A 566 -2.98 25.53 32.34
N ARG A 567 -3.24 24.82 33.44
CA ARG A 567 -3.30 23.35 33.42
C ARG A 567 -4.45 22.91 32.49
N ARG A 568 -4.25 21.78 31.80
CA ARG A 568 -5.15 21.27 30.74
C ARG A 568 -6.58 21.06 31.26
N ASP A 569 -7.50 21.90 30.82
CA ASP A 569 -8.95 21.71 31.00
C ASP A 569 -9.43 20.62 30.02
N SER A 570 -10.01 19.53 30.53
CA SER A 570 -10.38 18.35 29.72
C SER A 570 -11.48 18.64 28.69
N ASN A 571 -12.26 19.72 28.89
CA ASN A 571 -13.30 20.19 27.98
C ASN A 571 -12.78 20.76 26.64
N ALA A 572 -11.46 20.83 26.42
CA ALA A 572 -10.90 21.25 25.14
C ALA A 572 -11.15 20.25 24.00
N ALA A 573 -11.25 18.95 24.30
CA ALA A 573 -11.27 17.89 23.29
C ALA A 573 -12.47 17.94 22.34
N SER A 574 -13.66 18.33 22.82
CA SER A 574 -14.87 18.44 22.00
C SER A 574 -14.85 19.61 21.01
N ARG A 575 -13.87 20.53 21.11
CA ARG A 575 -13.69 21.64 20.16
C ARG A 575 -12.73 21.34 19.00
N ILE A 576 -12.08 20.17 19.00
CA ILE A 576 -11.04 19.80 18.02
C ILE A 576 -11.55 19.86 16.55
N ALA A 577 -12.85 19.70 16.32
CA ALA A 577 -13.44 19.74 14.97
C ALA A 577 -13.44 21.13 14.28
N SER A 578 -13.15 22.23 14.99
CA SER A 578 -13.37 23.59 14.46
C SER A 578 -12.26 24.61 14.81
N ILE A 579 -10.99 24.21 14.81
CA ILE A 579 -9.87 25.09 15.19
C ILE A 579 -9.05 25.49 13.96
N SER A 580 -9.06 26.79 13.65
CA SER A 580 -8.24 27.42 12.62
C SER A 580 -6.75 27.39 13.02
N CYS A 581 -5.87 27.02 12.07
CA CYS A 581 -4.42 27.07 12.25
C CYS A 581 -3.87 28.50 12.04
N SER A 582 -4.39 29.45 12.82
CA SER A 582 -4.43 30.88 12.50
C SER A 582 -3.09 31.62 12.37
N TYR A 583 -1.97 30.99 12.74
CA TYR A 583 -0.63 31.55 12.62
C TYR A 583 0.10 31.13 11.32
N LEU A 584 -0.35 30.04 10.69
CA LEU A 584 0.26 29.55 9.45
C LEU A 584 -0.18 30.42 8.27
N LYS A 585 0.79 31.07 7.62
CA LYS A 585 0.59 31.97 6.47
C LYS A 585 1.08 31.38 5.16
N GLU A 586 2.20 30.66 5.16
CA GLU A 586 2.71 29.98 3.97
C GLU A 586 2.70 28.46 4.15
N LEU A 587 2.16 27.76 3.14
CA LEU A 587 2.20 26.31 3.01
C LEU A 587 2.68 25.89 1.62
N THR A 588 3.69 25.02 1.58
CA THR A 588 4.05 24.24 0.38
C THR A 588 3.67 22.77 0.58
N ILE A 589 2.90 22.20 -0.35
CA ILE A 589 2.68 20.75 -0.46
C ILE A 589 3.25 20.27 -1.80
N THR A 590 4.08 19.23 -1.76
CA THR A 590 4.70 18.61 -2.94
C THR A 590 4.50 17.10 -2.93
N SER A 591 3.92 16.51 -3.97
CA SER A 591 3.80 15.06 -4.20
C SER A 591 3.97 14.71 -5.68
N TYR A 592 5.12 14.13 -6.04
CA TYR A 592 5.40 13.67 -7.41
C TYR A 592 4.82 12.27 -7.70
N ARG A 593 4.39 11.53 -6.67
CA ARG A 593 3.62 10.29 -6.83
C ARG A 593 2.14 10.61 -7.02
N ASN A 594 1.46 9.82 -7.85
CA ASN A 594 0.04 9.96 -8.15
C ASN A 594 -0.80 9.77 -6.86
N ILE A 595 -1.46 10.83 -6.43
CA ILE A 595 -2.43 10.84 -5.33
C ILE A 595 -3.73 10.19 -5.80
N PRO A 596 -4.17 9.06 -5.23
CA PRO A 596 -5.56 8.63 -5.34
C PRO A 596 -6.44 9.53 -4.46
N TYR A 597 -7.67 9.79 -4.89
CA TYR A 597 -8.68 10.53 -4.13
C TYR A 597 -8.26 11.95 -3.64
N TYR A 598 -7.84 12.83 -4.55
CA TYR A 598 -7.61 14.26 -4.28
C TYR A 598 -8.73 14.90 -3.43
N GLU A 599 -9.99 14.69 -3.81
CA GLU A 599 -11.20 15.17 -3.11
C GLU A 599 -11.34 14.66 -1.67
N ARG A 600 -10.78 13.49 -1.35
CA ARG A 600 -10.96 12.80 -0.07
C ARG A 600 -9.87 13.16 0.94
N HIS A 601 -8.70 13.56 0.46
CA HIS A 601 -7.50 13.70 1.29
C HIS A 601 -6.89 15.10 1.23
N VAL A 602 -6.72 15.66 0.04
CA VAL A 602 -6.10 16.98 -0.15
C VAL A 602 -7.13 18.09 0.14
N VAL A 603 -8.30 18.00 -0.48
CA VAL A 603 -9.36 19.02 -0.35
C VAL A 603 -9.79 19.22 1.11
N PRO A 604 -10.13 18.18 1.91
CA PRO A 604 -10.60 18.39 3.29
C PRO A 604 -9.47 18.78 4.26
N LEU A 605 -8.20 18.69 3.85
CA LEU A 605 -7.09 19.30 4.58
C LEU A 605 -7.01 20.80 4.28
N LEU A 606 -6.98 21.17 2.99
CA LEU A 606 -6.88 22.57 2.56
C LEU A 606 -8.07 23.41 3.05
N GLN A 607 -9.29 22.88 3.00
CA GLN A 607 -10.50 23.56 3.49
C GLN A 607 -10.49 23.87 5.00
N ARG A 608 -9.63 23.21 5.80
CA ARG A 608 -9.43 23.52 7.23
C ARG A 608 -8.39 24.64 7.46
N LEU A 609 -7.59 24.99 6.46
CA LEU A 609 -6.46 25.92 6.55
C LEU A 609 -6.83 27.31 5.99
N THR A 610 -7.94 27.86 6.48
CA THR A 610 -8.58 29.09 5.96
C THR A 610 -7.73 30.37 6.08
N THR A 611 -6.63 30.33 6.84
CA THR A 611 -5.74 31.48 7.16
C THR A 611 -4.44 31.52 6.36
N ILE A 612 -4.24 30.60 5.43
CA ILE A 612 -3.12 30.64 4.49
C ILE A 612 -3.22 31.91 3.62
N GLU A 613 -2.12 32.67 3.57
CA GLU A 613 -1.92 33.81 2.67
C GLU A 613 -1.16 33.39 1.39
N TYR A 614 -0.33 32.34 1.46
CA TYR A 614 0.57 31.87 0.40
C TYR A 614 0.51 30.35 0.29
N LEU A 615 0.01 29.82 -0.83
CA LEU A 615 -0.11 28.38 -1.07
C LEU A 615 0.67 27.94 -2.31
N THR A 616 1.46 26.87 -2.18
CA THR A 616 2.10 26.17 -3.31
C THR A 616 1.65 24.70 -3.32
N LEU A 617 1.08 24.24 -4.43
CA LEU A 617 0.66 22.84 -4.64
C LEU A 617 1.33 22.23 -5.87
N LEU A 618 2.34 21.38 -5.66
CA LEU A 618 2.96 20.58 -6.72
C LEU A 618 2.45 19.14 -6.61
N LEU A 619 1.40 18.78 -7.35
CA LEU A 619 0.62 17.54 -7.14
C LEU A 619 0.52 16.69 -8.40
N ALA A 620 0.87 15.42 -8.29
CA ALA A 620 0.41 14.40 -9.23
C ALA A 620 -0.88 13.73 -8.73
N VAL A 621 -1.85 13.53 -9.61
CA VAL A 621 -3.18 12.97 -9.31
C VAL A 621 -3.42 11.74 -10.17
N GLY A 622 -3.73 10.62 -9.52
CA GLY A 622 -4.08 9.37 -10.17
C GLY A 622 -5.58 9.27 -10.41
N VAL A 623 -5.98 9.00 -11.66
CA VAL A 623 -7.36 8.69 -12.01
C VAL A 623 -7.63 7.22 -11.74
N GLU A 624 -8.65 6.92 -10.93
CA GLU A 624 -9.21 5.57 -10.87
C GLU A 624 -9.88 5.26 -12.21
N ALA A 625 -9.58 4.10 -12.80
CA ALA A 625 -10.05 3.69 -14.14
C ALA A 625 -11.59 3.55 -14.29
N CYS A 626 -12.36 3.86 -13.25
CA CYS A 626 -13.82 3.76 -13.20
C CYS A 626 -14.56 5.11 -13.30
N LEU A 627 -13.86 6.25 -13.35
CA LEU A 627 -14.47 7.58 -13.34
C LEU A 627 -14.12 8.37 -14.62
N PRO A 628 -15.09 8.72 -15.49
CA PRO A 628 -14.83 9.16 -16.87
C PRO A 628 -14.32 10.60 -17.05
N ARG A 629 -14.08 11.34 -15.96
CA ARG A 629 -13.63 12.74 -15.97
C ARG A 629 -12.87 13.09 -14.67
N TYR A 630 -11.54 12.98 -14.66
CA TYR A 630 -10.70 13.46 -13.54
C TYR A 630 -9.38 14.07 -14.05
N PHE A 631 -9.49 15.17 -14.79
CA PHE A 631 -8.53 16.27 -14.64
C PHE A 631 -9.15 17.29 -13.69
N ILE A 632 -8.33 18.09 -13.02
CA ILE A 632 -8.79 19.15 -12.10
C ILE A 632 -8.80 20.46 -12.90
N ASP A 633 -9.97 21.08 -13.08
CA ASP A 633 -10.10 22.35 -13.82
C ASP A 633 -10.12 23.60 -12.90
N GLY A 634 -10.27 24.79 -13.50
CA GLY A 634 -10.31 26.04 -12.76
C GLY A 634 -11.54 26.18 -11.87
N TYR A 635 -12.68 25.59 -12.25
CA TYR A 635 -13.89 25.54 -11.44
C TYR A 635 -13.75 24.54 -10.27
N ASP A 636 -13.05 23.42 -10.47
CA ASP A 636 -12.70 22.49 -9.38
C ASP A 636 -11.83 23.18 -8.33
N LEU A 637 -10.76 23.87 -8.73
CA LEU A 637 -9.88 24.59 -7.81
C LEU A 637 -10.59 25.77 -7.12
N GLN A 638 -11.46 26.47 -7.86
CA GLN A 638 -12.30 27.52 -7.29
C GLN A 638 -13.26 26.96 -6.23
N ARG A 639 -13.93 25.85 -6.52
CA ARG A 639 -14.84 25.17 -5.59
C ARG A 639 -14.11 24.64 -4.37
N ASP A 640 -13.04 23.88 -4.57
CA ASP A 640 -12.46 23.04 -3.53
C ASP A 640 -11.48 23.77 -2.61
N ILE A 641 -10.74 24.75 -3.15
CA ILE A 641 -9.66 25.46 -2.43
C ILE A 641 -9.99 26.93 -2.26
N ILE A 642 -10.15 27.67 -3.34
CA ILE A 642 -10.11 29.14 -3.32
C ILE A 642 -11.33 29.72 -2.58
N SER A 643 -12.53 29.16 -2.82
CA SER A 643 -13.76 29.51 -2.08
C SER A 643 -13.67 29.26 -0.57
N HIS A 644 -12.70 28.46 -0.11
CA HIS A 644 -12.47 28.12 1.30
C HIS A 644 -11.26 28.84 1.92
N MET A 645 -10.46 29.57 1.14
CA MET A 645 -9.27 30.30 1.62
C MET A 645 -9.40 31.82 1.38
N PRO A 646 -10.27 32.54 2.12
CA PRO A 646 -10.54 33.96 1.92
C PRO A 646 -9.35 34.90 2.25
N HIS A 647 -8.23 34.36 2.72
CA HIS A 647 -6.99 35.08 3.01
C HIS A 647 -5.88 34.83 1.98
N LEU A 648 -6.09 33.93 1.01
CA LEU A 648 -5.11 33.53 0.01
C LEU A 648 -4.80 34.69 -0.94
N ARG A 649 -3.57 35.21 -0.85
CA ARG A 649 -3.04 36.31 -1.69
C ARG A 649 -2.26 35.82 -2.89
N GLN A 650 -1.64 34.65 -2.76
CA GLN A 650 -0.80 34.06 -3.79
C GLN A 650 -1.00 32.56 -3.79
N PHE A 651 -1.46 32.05 -4.93
CA PHE A 651 -1.64 30.63 -5.16
C PHE A 651 -0.79 30.22 -6.37
N HIS A 652 0.15 29.32 -6.13
CA HIS A 652 0.92 28.67 -7.18
C HIS A 652 0.62 27.18 -7.20
N PHE A 653 0.59 26.60 -8.39
CA PHE A 653 0.38 25.17 -8.53
C PHE A 653 1.00 24.59 -9.80
N HIS A 654 1.23 23.29 -9.74
CA HIS A 654 1.52 22.41 -10.87
C HIS A 654 0.80 21.10 -10.60
N ILE A 655 -0.24 20.83 -11.37
CA ILE A 655 -1.11 19.66 -11.22
C ILE A 655 -0.94 18.77 -12.44
N ARG A 656 -0.54 17.51 -12.22
CA ARG A 656 -0.38 16.46 -13.23
C ARG A 656 -1.48 15.41 -13.04
N SER A 657 -2.52 15.44 -13.87
CA SER A 657 -3.56 14.41 -13.90
C SER A 657 -3.26 13.38 -14.99
N ILE A 658 -3.18 12.08 -14.64
CA ILE A 658 -3.01 11.01 -15.63
C ILE A 658 -4.36 10.68 -16.28
N VAL A 659 -4.46 10.80 -17.60
CA VAL A 659 -5.72 10.67 -18.34
C VAL A 659 -5.78 9.33 -19.08
N SER A 660 -6.82 8.53 -18.85
CA SER A 660 -7.15 7.34 -19.63
C SER A 660 -8.20 7.61 -20.72
N ALA A 661 -8.08 6.96 -21.88
CA ALA A 661 -9.04 6.99 -23.00
C ALA A 661 -9.41 8.42 -23.46
N ALA A 662 -8.42 9.13 -23.99
CA ALA A 662 -8.39 10.59 -24.02
C ALA A 662 -8.74 11.37 -25.32
N PRO A 663 -9.34 10.83 -26.41
CA PRO A 663 -9.48 11.56 -27.68
C PRO A 663 -10.47 12.74 -27.68
N HIS A 664 -10.94 13.20 -26.51
CA HIS A 664 -12.05 14.14 -26.33
C HIS A 664 -11.80 15.23 -25.28
N ILE A 665 -10.60 15.39 -24.73
CA ILE A 665 -10.27 16.56 -23.90
C ILE A 665 -9.90 17.73 -24.80
N ASP A 666 -10.69 18.81 -24.72
CA ASP A 666 -10.35 20.10 -25.29
C ASP A 666 -9.50 20.92 -24.30
N ILE A 667 -8.30 21.31 -24.72
CA ILE A 667 -7.34 22.07 -23.92
C ILE A 667 -7.84 23.51 -23.73
N ASP A 668 -8.52 24.08 -24.73
CA ASP A 668 -8.91 25.50 -24.68
C ASP A 668 -10.13 25.71 -23.78
N THR A 669 -11.05 24.74 -23.70
CA THR A 669 -12.04 24.64 -22.61
C THR A 669 -11.38 24.59 -21.22
N ILE A 670 -10.26 23.87 -21.05
CA ILE A 670 -9.52 23.87 -19.77
C ILE A 670 -8.97 25.27 -19.50
N ARG A 671 -8.28 25.91 -20.45
CA ARG A 671 -7.75 27.29 -20.27
C ARG A 671 -8.84 28.28 -19.87
N GLN A 672 -9.97 28.26 -20.57
CA GLN A 672 -11.11 29.16 -20.29
C GLN A 672 -11.60 29.03 -18.84
N SER A 673 -11.60 27.83 -18.26
CA SER A 673 -12.00 27.64 -16.85
C SER A 673 -11.09 28.36 -15.83
N PHE A 674 -9.84 28.69 -16.20
CA PHE A 674 -8.89 29.45 -15.39
C PHE A 674 -8.88 30.95 -15.73
N ASP A 675 -9.03 31.31 -17.01
CA ASP A 675 -9.23 32.69 -17.45
C ASP A 675 -10.49 33.30 -16.78
N ASP A 676 -11.56 32.51 -16.64
CA ASP A 676 -12.78 32.82 -15.89
C ASP A 676 -12.53 33.13 -14.39
N GLN A 677 -11.40 32.71 -13.83
CA GLN A 677 -10.99 32.96 -12.43
C GLN A 677 -9.84 33.97 -12.31
N GLU A 678 -9.53 34.71 -13.39
CA GLU A 678 -8.41 35.66 -13.48
C GLU A 678 -7.02 35.02 -13.20
N GLN A 679 -6.87 33.71 -13.37
CA GLN A 679 -5.62 32.99 -13.08
C GLN A 679 -4.72 32.83 -14.31
N SER A 680 -3.53 33.43 -14.25
CA SER A 680 -2.52 33.22 -15.30
C SER A 680 -1.92 31.81 -15.19
N VAL A 681 -2.36 30.93 -16.09
CA VAL A 681 -1.91 29.54 -16.20
C VAL A 681 -1.40 29.22 -17.62
N ASP A 682 -0.73 28.09 -17.77
CA ASP A 682 -0.74 27.35 -19.03
C ASP A 682 -1.02 25.87 -18.74
N CYS A 683 -1.42 25.14 -19.79
CA CYS A 683 -1.67 23.71 -19.70
C CYS A 683 -1.21 22.95 -20.94
N VAL A 684 -0.78 21.72 -20.72
CA VAL A 684 -0.30 20.78 -21.75
C VAL A 684 -1.03 19.47 -21.60
N LEU A 685 -1.55 18.96 -22.71
CA LEU A 685 -2.08 17.62 -22.82
C LEU A 685 -1.08 16.79 -23.62
N ASP A 686 -0.40 15.88 -22.94
CA ASP A 686 0.73 15.11 -23.46
C ASP A 686 0.35 13.61 -23.54
N TYR A 687 0.81 12.93 -24.60
CA TYR A 687 0.35 11.57 -24.92
C TYR A 687 1.51 10.61 -25.16
N PHE A 688 1.83 9.86 -24.13
CA PHE A 688 2.93 8.89 -24.10
C PHE A 688 2.53 7.46 -24.46
N ASN A 689 1.25 7.08 -24.44
CA ASN A 689 0.75 5.82 -25.03
C ASN A 689 -0.65 5.97 -25.67
N ASN A 690 -1.11 4.99 -26.44
CA ASN A 690 -2.36 5.08 -27.23
C ASN A 690 -3.64 5.24 -26.38
N ASN A 691 -3.62 4.79 -25.13
CA ASN A 691 -4.76 4.80 -24.20
C ASN A 691 -4.54 5.72 -22.98
N CYS A 692 -3.33 6.23 -22.78
CA CYS A 692 -2.93 7.02 -21.61
C CYS A 692 -2.12 8.25 -22.01
N GLY A 693 -2.46 9.39 -21.41
CA GLY A 693 -1.66 10.60 -21.44
C GLY A 693 -1.64 11.28 -20.08
N GLN A 694 -1.23 12.54 -20.06
CA GLN A 694 -1.30 13.40 -18.90
C GLN A 694 -1.79 14.78 -19.28
N CYS A 695 -2.65 15.37 -18.45
CA CYS A 695 -2.91 16.80 -18.45
C CYS A 695 -2.04 17.42 -17.36
N GLN A 696 -1.15 18.33 -17.74
CA GLN A 696 -0.40 19.18 -16.82
C GLN A 696 -0.96 20.59 -16.87
N ILE A 697 -1.28 21.16 -15.72
CA ILE A 697 -1.83 22.52 -15.59
C ILE A 697 -1.00 23.23 -14.51
N PHE A 698 -0.54 24.44 -14.78
CA PHE A 698 0.33 25.15 -13.84
C PHE A 698 0.19 26.68 -13.91
N SER A 699 0.39 27.33 -12.76
CA SER A 699 0.46 28.79 -12.65
C SER A 699 1.71 29.36 -13.33
N LEU A 700 1.59 30.54 -13.93
CA LEU A 700 2.72 31.29 -14.49
C LEU A 700 3.20 32.39 -13.53
N PRO A 701 4.53 32.62 -13.38
CA PRO A 701 5.63 31.82 -13.91
C PRO A 701 5.72 30.44 -13.22
N PHE A 702 6.26 29.44 -13.93
CA PHE A 702 6.38 28.09 -13.40
C PHE A 702 7.41 28.03 -12.26
N ILE A 703 6.95 27.71 -11.05
CA ILE A 703 7.80 27.60 -9.84
C ILE A 703 8.28 26.17 -9.55
N GLY A 704 7.83 25.17 -10.30
CA GLY A 704 8.22 23.78 -10.09
C GLY A 704 9.69 23.52 -10.42
N THR A 705 10.31 22.61 -9.68
CA THR A 705 11.71 22.19 -9.91
C THR A 705 11.85 20.87 -10.66
N ARG A 706 10.73 20.15 -10.86
CA ARG A 706 10.66 18.83 -11.51
C ARG A 706 9.53 18.79 -12.54
N LEU A 707 9.81 18.18 -13.70
CA LEU A 707 8.82 17.80 -14.72
C LEU A 707 8.85 16.28 -14.92
N ASP A 708 7.68 15.66 -15.13
CA ASP A 708 7.55 14.20 -15.18
C ASP A 708 6.75 13.70 -16.41
N PHE A 709 7.05 12.47 -16.83
CA PHE A 709 6.41 11.73 -17.92
C PHE A 709 6.33 12.48 -19.27
N ILE A 710 7.34 13.30 -19.55
CA ILE A 710 7.37 14.19 -20.71
C ILE A 710 7.65 13.39 -21.99
N SER A 711 6.74 13.44 -22.97
CA SER A 711 6.87 12.74 -24.25
C SER A 711 7.41 13.63 -25.38
N ASN A 712 7.62 13.07 -26.58
CA ASN A 712 7.98 13.84 -27.78
C ASN A 712 6.92 14.87 -28.21
N ARG A 713 5.72 14.84 -27.62
CA ARG A 713 4.61 15.75 -27.93
C ARG A 713 4.52 16.97 -27.02
N PHE A 714 5.41 17.10 -26.02
CA PHE A 714 5.38 18.21 -25.08
C PHE A 714 5.80 19.54 -25.74
N LEU A 715 4.80 20.31 -26.20
CA LEU A 715 4.99 21.47 -27.09
C LEU A 715 5.70 22.68 -26.45
N LEU A 716 5.96 22.69 -25.14
CA LEU A 716 6.46 23.86 -24.41
C LEU A 716 7.99 23.96 -24.29
N PHE A 717 8.76 23.15 -25.03
CA PHE A 717 10.18 23.45 -25.30
C PHE A 717 10.34 24.50 -26.42
N ASP A 718 9.51 25.55 -26.39
CA ASP A 718 9.64 26.74 -27.21
C ASP A 718 10.82 27.58 -26.68
N GLU A 719 11.89 27.61 -27.48
CA GLU A 719 13.17 28.27 -27.18
C GLU A 719 13.02 29.74 -26.74
N ASN A 720 11.93 30.40 -27.12
CA ASN A 720 11.70 31.82 -26.90
C ASN A 720 11.04 32.15 -25.55
N LYS A 721 10.46 31.17 -24.84
CA LYS A 721 9.57 31.44 -23.69
C LYS A 721 10.21 31.26 -22.31
N ASN A 722 11.27 30.45 -22.20
CA ASN A 722 12.01 30.19 -20.94
C ASN A 722 11.11 29.85 -19.72
N THR A 723 9.94 29.24 -19.97
CA THR A 723 8.89 28.99 -18.97
C THR A 723 9.40 28.18 -17.78
N PHE A 724 10.30 27.22 -18.03
CA PHE A 724 10.77 26.22 -17.08
C PHE A 724 12.16 26.49 -16.51
N SER A 725 12.58 27.75 -16.44
CA SER A 725 13.90 28.17 -15.91
C SER A 725 14.23 27.65 -14.49
N ASN A 726 13.22 27.31 -13.69
CA ASN A 726 13.38 26.71 -12.35
C ASN A 726 13.55 25.17 -12.35
N VAL A 727 13.35 24.48 -13.48
CA VAL A 727 13.38 23.02 -13.55
C VAL A 727 14.82 22.50 -13.53
N THR A 728 15.12 21.71 -12.51
CA THR A 728 16.41 21.03 -12.34
C THR A 728 16.33 19.51 -12.52
N THR A 729 15.13 18.94 -12.58
CA THR A 729 14.90 17.50 -12.77
C THR A 729 13.86 17.25 -13.84
N ILE A 730 14.13 16.33 -14.78
CA ILE A 730 13.12 15.90 -15.77
C ILE A 730 13.09 14.38 -15.95
N LEU A 731 11.89 13.82 -16.00
CA LEU A 731 11.61 12.45 -16.40
C LEU A 731 10.95 12.45 -17.79
N LEU A 732 11.64 11.88 -18.77
CA LEU A 732 11.22 11.68 -20.14
C LEU A 732 10.63 10.27 -20.32
N PHE A 733 9.40 10.17 -20.83
CA PHE A 733 8.72 8.90 -21.09
C PHE A 733 7.86 8.98 -22.36
N ASP A 734 8.05 8.05 -23.30
CA ASP A 734 7.26 7.90 -24.53
C ASP A 734 7.37 6.44 -25.01
N ASP A 735 6.24 5.75 -25.21
CA ASP A 735 6.20 4.38 -25.77
C ASP A 735 5.68 4.32 -27.23
N ILE A 736 5.32 5.48 -27.81
CA ILE A 736 4.84 5.62 -29.19
C ILE A 736 5.95 6.07 -30.13
N LYS A 737 6.83 6.97 -29.67
CA LYS A 737 7.91 7.57 -30.46
C LYS A 737 9.28 7.51 -29.77
N PRO A 738 10.38 7.25 -30.52
CA PRO A 738 11.73 7.44 -30.00
C PRO A 738 12.04 8.92 -29.78
N PHE A 739 12.89 9.23 -28.79
CA PHE A 739 13.44 10.58 -28.60
C PHE A 739 14.64 10.79 -29.54
N GLU A 740 14.46 11.48 -30.65
CA GLU A 740 15.57 11.72 -31.60
C GLU A 740 16.63 12.69 -31.05
N HIS A 741 17.81 12.70 -31.65
CA HIS A 741 18.93 13.58 -31.27
C HIS A 741 18.50 15.06 -31.14
N SER A 742 17.70 15.53 -32.09
CA SER A 742 17.13 16.89 -32.13
C SER A 742 16.27 17.23 -30.90
N PHE A 743 15.55 16.26 -30.33
CA PHE A 743 14.74 16.45 -29.11
C PHE A 743 15.63 16.73 -27.89
N PHE A 744 16.71 15.97 -27.68
CA PHE A 744 17.64 16.23 -26.59
C PHE A 744 18.33 17.60 -26.71
N GLY A 745 18.57 18.06 -27.95
CA GLY A 745 19.05 19.42 -28.24
C GLY A 745 18.01 20.52 -28.03
N LEU A 746 16.71 20.22 -27.95
CA LEU A 746 15.68 21.14 -27.47
C LEU A 746 15.65 21.16 -25.93
N VAL A 747 15.67 19.99 -25.28
CA VAL A 747 15.66 19.85 -23.82
C VAL A 747 16.85 20.59 -23.19
N SER A 748 18.08 20.44 -23.72
CA SER A 748 19.26 21.12 -23.15
C SER A 748 19.21 22.65 -23.25
N ARG A 749 18.58 23.18 -24.31
CA ARG A 749 18.43 24.64 -24.53
C ARG A 749 17.28 25.24 -23.74
N ALA A 750 16.18 24.49 -23.57
CA ALA A 750 15.04 24.91 -22.75
C ALA A 750 15.29 24.77 -21.24
N LEU A 751 16.12 23.79 -20.83
CA LEU A 751 16.44 23.49 -19.43
C LEU A 751 17.96 23.62 -19.16
N PRO A 752 18.56 24.82 -19.29
CA PRO A 752 20.00 25.00 -19.16
C PRO A 752 20.56 24.64 -17.76
N HIS A 753 19.69 24.65 -16.72
CA HIS A 753 20.04 24.33 -15.34
C HIS A 753 19.66 22.89 -14.91
N LEU A 754 19.40 22.00 -15.87
CA LEU A 754 19.08 20.60 -15.60
C LEU A 754 20.22 19.87 -14.87
N LYS A 755 19.90 19.24 -13.74
CA LYS A 755 20.81 18.48 -12.86
C LYS A 755 20.56 16.99 -12.88
N SER A 756 19.29 16.57 -12.95
CA SER A 756 18.88 15.18 -13.07
C SER A 756 18.02 14.95 -14.31
N LEU A 757 18.34 13.90 -15.06
CA LEU A 757 17.66 13.50 -16.28
C LEU A 757 17.35 12.01 -16.20
N GLU A 758 16.07 11.67 -16.21
CA GLU A 758 15.56 10.32 -16.20
C GLU A 758 14.95 10.04 -17.58
N VAL A 759 15.32 8.94 -18.24
CA VAL A 759 14.88 8.60 -19.60
C VAL A 759 14.40 7.16 -19.65
N PHE A 760 13.18 6.99 -20.14
CA PHE A 760 12.48 5.72 -20.27
C PHE A 760 11.88 5.64 -21.68
N ASN A 761 12.56 4.95 -22.60
CA ASN A 761 12.08 4.79 -23.98
C ASN A 761 12.67 3.52 -24.61
N ARG A 762 11.81 2.55 -24.93
CA ARG A 762 12.20 1.24 -25.49
C ARG A 762 12.38 1.25 -27.01
N LEU A 763 12.05 2.35 -27.68
CA LEU A 763 12.12 2.49 -29.14
C LEU A 763 13.49 3.02 -29.57
N GLY A 764 14.08 2.41 -30.59
CA GLY A 764 15.34 2.87 -31.16
C GLY A 764 15.21 4.16 -31.96
N GLN A 765 16.24 5.00 -31.89
CA GLN A 765 16.34 6.25 -32.65
C GLN A 765 16.41 5.96 -34.15
N GLN A 766 15.73 6.77 -34.96
CA GLN A 766 15.68 6.63 -36.42
C GLN A 766 16.72 7.53 -37.10
N GLU A 767 17.06 8.69 -36.52
CA GLU A 767 17.92 9.72 -37.15
C GLU A 767 19.43 9.54 -36.85
N LYS A 768 19.86 8.35 -36.40
CA LYS A 768 21.24 8.06 -35.90
C LYS A 768 22.38 8.48 -36.82
N THR A 769 22.13 8.57 -38.12
CA THR A 769 23.14 8.77 -39.17
C THR A 769 23.20 10.20 -39.71
N MET A 770 22.35 11.12 -39.22
CA MET A 770 22.51 12.54 -39.53
C MET A 770 23.79 13.06 -38.88
N THR A 771 24.76 13.49 -39.71
CA THR A 771 26.04 14.07 -39.28
C THR A 771 25.86 15.50 -38.75
N THR A 772 25.03 15.63 -37.72
CA THR A 772 24.82 16.87 -36.98
C THR A 772 26.06 17.16 -36.14
N THR A 773 26.87 18.13 -36.58
CA THR A 773 28.08 18.59 -35.88
C THR A 773 27.78 19.32 -34.57
N ASN A 774 26.51 19.42 -34.18
CA ASN A 774 26.04 20.17 -33.04
C ASN A 774 26.10 19.28 -31.80
N LEU A 775 27.27 19.27 -31.15
CA LEU A 775 27.46 18.62 -29.85
C LEU A 775 26.40 19.13 -28.86
N ILE A 776 25.58 18.23 -28.34
CA ILE A 776 24.61 18.56 -27.29
C ILE A 776 25.38 18.63 -25.97
N GLU A 777 25.28 19.75 -25.26
CA GLU A 777 25.89 19.92 -23.95
C GLU A 777 24.80 19.99 -22.87
N PHE A 778 24.96 19.26 -21.76
CA PHE A 778 24.20 19.49 -20.54
C PHE A 778 25.19 19.93 -19.44
N PRO A 779 25.42 21.24 -19.27
CA PRO A 779 26.55 21.75 -18.48
C PRO A 779 26.42 21.53 -16.97
N HIS A 780 25.22 21.20 -16.48
CA HIS A 780 24.92 21.03 -15.06
C HIS A 780 24.39 19.64 -14.68
N LEU A 781 24.30 18.71 -15.63
CA LEU A 781 23.77 17.37 -15.38
C LEU A 781 24.74 16.56 -14.51
N SER A 782 24.33 16.28 -13.27
CA SER A 782 25.06 15.47 -12.30
C SER A 782 24.58 14.03 -12.25
N THR A 783 23.29 13.79 -12.52
CA THR A 783 22.61 12.51 -12.38
C THR A 783 21.91 12.14 -13.68
N LEU A 784 22.18 10.93 -14.19
CA LEU A 784 21.55 10.38 -15.38
C LEU A 784 20.96 9.00 -15.08
N ILE A 785 19.66 8.85 -15.30
CA ILE A 785 18.90 7.62 -15.01
C ILE A 785 18.37 7.07 -16.33
N LEU A 786 18.88 5.90 -16.73
CA LEU A 786 18.62 5.25 -18.01
C LEU A 786 18.00 3.87 -17.79
N TYR A 787 16.69 3.87 -17.54
CA TYR A 787 15.91 2.69 -17.13
C TYR A 787 15.00 2.24 -18.27
N ASP A 788 15.00 0.94 -18.57
CA ASP A 788 14.22 0.32 -19.66
C ASP A 788 14.35 1.05 -21.02
N ILE A 789 15.56 1.49 -21.32
CA ILE A 789 15.89 2.20 -22.56
C ILE A 789 16.37 1.28 -23.69
N HIS A 790 16.18 1.72 -24.94
CA HIS A 790 16.93 1.19 -26.08
C HIS A 790 18.41 1.61 -26.01
N ILE A 791 19.31 0.79 -26.57
CA ILE A 791 20.77 1.01 -26.49
C ILE A 791 21.22 2.35 -27.10
N ASP A 792 20.48 2.89 -28.06
CA ASP A 792 20.81 4.15 -28.73
C ASP A 792 20.87 5.34 -27.77
N TYR A 793 20.08 5.32 -26.69
CA TYR A 793 20.14 6.38 -25.68
C TYR A 793 21.44 6.32 -24.87
N VAL A 794 22.00 5.13 -24.67
CA VAL A 794 23.34 4.96 -24.07
C VAL A 794 24.41 5.54 -24.98
N GLU A 795 24.34 5.23 -26.29
CA GLU A 795 25.26 5.79 -27.29
C GLU A 795 25.13 7.32 -27.37
N GLN A 796 23.89 7.84 -27.38
CA GLN A 796 23.61 9.26 -27.39
C GLN A 796 24.24 9.96 -26.18
N PHE A 797 23.93 9.53 -24.96
CA PHE A 797 24.40 10.23 -23.75
C PHE A 797 25.88 10.02 -23.47
N LEU A 798 26.43 8.82 -23.68
CA LEU A 798 27.83 8.55 -23.35
C LEU A 798 28.80 8.95 -24.45
N CYS A 799 28.41 8.90 -25.73
CA CYS A 799 29.32 9.12 -26.86
C CYS A 799 29.01 10.37 -27.70
N ARG A 800 27.76 10.87 -27.71
CA ARG A 800 27.31 11.97 -28.59
C ARG A 800 26.84 13.24 -27.85
N THR A 801 26.93 13.26 -26.53
CA THR A 801 26.56 14.37 -25.65
C THR A 801 27.73 14.70 -24.72
N HIS A 802 27.96 15.98 -24.43
CA HIS A 802 28.94 16.41 -23.43
C HIS A 802 28.26 16.56 -22.05
N LEU A 803 28.61 15.66 -21.14
CA LEU A 803 28.05 15.58 -19.78
C LEU A 803 29.10 15.99 -18.75
N SER A 804 29.47 17.26 -18.79
CA SER A 804 30.67 17.79 -18.11
C SER A 804 30.66 17.65 -16.58
N CYS A 805 29.49 17.50 -15.96
CA CYS A 805 29.30 17.38 -14.51
C CYS A 805 28.78 16.01 -14.04
N LEU A 806 28.75 14.99 -14.91
CA LEU A 806 28.14 13.70 -14.58
C LEU A 806 28.91 12.96 -13.48
N VAL A 807 28.23 12.72 -12.36
CA VAL A 807 28.75 12.08 -11.14
C VAL A 807 28.02 10.76 -10.83
N GLU A 808 26.76 10.64 -11.27
CA GLU A 808 25.87 9.52 -10.95
C GLU A 808 25.19 8.98 -12.21
N LEU A 809 25.29 7.66 -12.42
CA LEU A 809 24.67 6.95 -13.53
C LEU A 809 23.93 5.70 -13.03
N LEU A 810 22.64 5.61 -13.31
CA LEU A 810 21.82 4.42 -13.09
C LEU A 810 21.43 3.83 -14.45
N ILE A 811 21.79 2.58 -14.72
CA ILE A 811 21.66 1.98 -16.06
C ILE A 811 21.59 0.44 -16.04
N HIS A 812 21.00 -0.16 -17.07
CA HIS A 812 21.12 -1.60 -17.33
C HIS A 812 22.55 -1.98 -17.77
N TYR A 813 23.12 -3.06 -17.23
CA TYR A 813 24.51 -3.50 -17.50
C TYR A 813 24.77 -3.78 -18.99
N GLU A 814 23.88 -4.50 -19.67
CA GLU A 814 24.14 -5.04 -21.02
C GLU A 814 24.22 -3.93 -22.10
N PRO A 815 23.28 -2.95 -22.16
CA PRO A 815 23.44 -1.78 -23.03
C PRO A 815 24.72 -0.99 -22.78
N LEU A 816 25.10 -0.79 -21.51
CA LEU A 816 26.33 -0.08 -21.13
C LEU A 816 27.58 -0.79 -21.64
N SER A 817 27.71 -2.09 -21.33
CA SER A 817 28.85 -2.92 -21.71
C SER A 817 29.05 -2.94 -23.23
N ARG A 818 27.95 -3.03 -23.98
CA ARG A 818 27.97 -3.04 -25.43
C ARG A 818 28.40 -1.69 -26.02
N VAL A 819 27.85 -0.55 -25.56
CA VAL A 819 28.30 0.78 -26.05
C VAL A 819 29.75 1.05 -25.69
N ILE A 820 30.20 0.77 -24.46
CA ILE A 820 31.60 0.95 -24.05
C ILE A 820 32.55 0.09 -24.89
N THR A 821 32.13 -1.12 -25.28
CA THR A 821 32.95 -2.01 -26.16
C THR A 821 33.00 -1.51 -27.60
N GLN A 822 31.96 -0.82 -28.09
CA GLN A 822 31.88 -0.30 -29.46
C GLN A 822 32.52 1.10 -29.61
N HIS A 823 32.43 1.95 -28.59
CA HIS A 823 32.85 3.36 -28.61
C HIS A 823 33.68 3.73 -27.35
N PRO A 824 34.83 3.08 -27.13
CA PRO A 824 35.57 3.15 -25.87
C PRO A 824 36.24 4.50 -25.60
N GLU A 825 36.65 5.25 -26.63
CA GLU A 825 37.34 6.53 -26.45
C GLU A 825 36.35 7.69 -26.27
N GLU A 826 35.21 7.61 -26.96
CA GLU A 826 34.08 8.52 -26.84
C GLU A 826 33.45 8.42 -25.44
N ALA A 827 33.06 7.20 -25.03
CA ALA A 827 32.42 6.95 -23.74
C ALA A 827 33.34 7.30 -22.54
N ARG A 828 34.66 7.07 -22.66
CA ARG A 828 35.63 7.33 -21.58
C ARG A 828 35.56 8.75 -21.04
N ASN A 829 35.31 9.75 -21.88
CA ASN A 829 35.26 11.15 -21.44
C ASN A 829 34.16 11.39 -20.40
N ASN A 830 32.93 10.98 -20.72
CA ASN A 830 31.79 11.11 -19.80
C ASN A 830 31.90 10.14 -18.61
N CYS A 831 32.35 8.89 -18.83
CA CYS A 831 32.47 7.91 -17.75
C CYS A 831 33.58 8.24 -16.72
N SER A 832 34.61 9.00 -17.09
CA SER A 832 35.77 9.30 -16.24
C SER A 832 35.46 9.99 -14.90
N LYS A 833 34.33 10.71 -14.82
CA LYS A 833 33.90 11.51 -13.66
C LYS A 833 32.85 10.81 -12.78
N ILE A 834 32.21 9.76 -13.30
CA ILE A 834 31.16 9.03 -12.59
C ILE A 834 31.74 8.41 -11.32
N GLU A 835 31.20 8.81 -10.17
CA GLU A 835 31.58 8.28 -8.86
C GLU A 835 30.55 7.30 -8.29
N PHE A 836 29.32 7.29 -8.80
CA PHE A 836 28.25 6.37 -8.40
C PHE A 836 27.68 5.71 -9.66
N LEU A 837 27.72 4.38 -9.71
CA LEU A 837 27.24 3.58 -10.83
C LEU A 837 26.31 2.49 -10.30
N TYR A 838 25.02 2.58 -10.63
CA TYR A 838 23.99 1.65 -10.17
C TYR A 838 23.50 0.80 -11.34
N PHE A 839 23.45 -0.52 -11.13
CA PHE A 839 23.00 -1.48 -12.15
C PHE A 839 21.58 -1.96 -11.87
N VAL A 840 20.67 -1.74 -12.81
CA VAL A 840 19.28 -2.22 -12.69
C VAL A 840 19.25 -3.75 -12.69
N GLY A 841 18.76 -4.34 -11.61
CA GLY A 841 18.35 -5.75 -11.54
C GLY A 841 19.47 -6.81 -11.59
N VAL A 842 20.76 -6.42 -11.48
CA VAL A 842 21.89 -7.35 -11.52
C VAL A 842 23.03 -6.91 -10.59
N SER A 843 23.30 -7.67 -9.52
CA SER A 843 24.56 -7.55 -8.78
C SER A 843 25.72 -8.19 -9.57
N LYS A 844 26.91 -7.57 -9.50
CA LYS A 844 28.09 -7.92 -10.31
C LYS A 844 29.38 -8.00 -9.48
N ASP A 845 30.33 -8.82 -9.93
CA ASP A 845 31.66 -8.94 -9.30
C ASP A 845 32.43 -7.60 -9.48
N PRO A 846 33.00 -7.00 -8.41
CA PRO A 846 33.82 -5.78 -8.49
C PRO A 846 35.12 -5.93 -9.32
N LYS A 847 35.40 -7.10 -9.92
CA LYS A 847 36.47 -7.35 -10.90
C LYS A 847 36.06 -7.13 -12.36
N ASP A 848 34.83 -6.71 -12.64
CA ASP A 848 34.34 -6.56 -14.01
C ASP A 848 35.25 -5.64 -14.85
N PRO A 849 35.75 -6.07 -16.04
CA PRO A 849 36.59 -5.26 -16.92
C PRO A 849 35.97 -3.91 -17.31
N LEU A 850 34.64 -3.79 -17.30
CA LEU A 850 33.90 -2.56 -17.56
C LEU A 850 34.25 -1.45 -16.57
N LEU A 851 34.56 -1.79 -15.31
CA LEU A 851 34.86 -0.81 -14.26
C LEU A 851 36.13 0.02 -14.55
N ASN A 852 36.99 -0.41 -15.48
CA ASN A 852 38.16 0.36 -15.91
C ASN A 852 37.81 1.67 -16.62
N PHE A 853 36.56 1.85 -17.07
CA PHE A 853 36.05 3.12 -17.60
C PHE A 853 35.52 4.06 -16.50
N PHE A 854 35.43 3.59 -15.25
CA PHE A 854 34.84 4.29 -14.10
C PHE A 854 35.86 4.44 -12.95
N PRO A 855 36.93 5.23 -13.14
CA PRO A 855 38.06 5.27 -12.20
C PRO A 855 37.70 5.81 -10.81
N MET A 856 36.64 6.63 -10.66
CA MET A 856 36.19 7.07 -9.33
C MET A 856 35.38 6.00 -8.61
N VAL A 857 34.55 5.22 -9.33
CA VAL A 857 33.87 4.03 -8.78
C VAL A 857 34.91 3.01 -8.28
N GLN A 858 35.93 2.67 -9.09
CA GLN A 858 37.02 1.78 -8.65
C GLN A 858 37.73 2.29 -7.38
N ARG A 859 37.98 3.61 -7.28
CA ARG A 859 38.58 4.24 -6.09
C ARG A 859 37.67 4.20 -4.86
N LYS A 860 36.34 4.28 -5.01
CA LYS A 860 35.38 4.11 -3.91
C LYS A 860 35.31 2.65 -3.47
N LEU A 861 35.20 1.71 -4.41
CA LEU A 861 35.16 0.26 -4.13
C LEU A 861 36.43 -0.26 -3.43
N SER A 862 37.61 0.29 -3.76
CA SER A 862 38.86 -0.05 -3.06
C SER A 862 38.93 0.44 -1.61
N LYS A 863 38.03 1.35 -1.20
CA LYS A 863 37.91 1.89 0.17
C LYS A 863 36.74 1.27 0.94
N ASN A 864 35.56 1.24 0.31
CA ASN A 864 34.32 0.75 0.89
C ASN A 864 33.84 -0.49 0.12
N LYS A 865 33.81 -1.65 0.78
CA LYS A 865 33.47 -2.96 0.17
C LYS A 865 31.98 -3.17 -0.16
N THR A 866 31.14 -2.15 0.03
CA THR A 866 29.66 -2.29 0.12
C THR A 866 28.88 -1.46 -0.91
N CYS A 867 29.53 -0.88 -1.92
CA CYS A 867 28.91 0.11 -2.81
C CYS A 867 28.40 -0.44 -4.17
N ILE A 868 27.81 -1.64 -4.24
CA ILE A 868 27.19 -2.18 -5.49
C ILE A 868 25.90 -3.01 -5.24
N GLU A 869 24.97 -2.53 -4.41
CA GLU A 869 23.62 -3.10 -4.32
C GLU A 869 22.56 -1.99 -4.27
N MET A 870 21.53 -2.13 -5.13
CA MET A 870 20.22 -1.46 -5.14
C MET A 870 19.22 -2.42 -5.81
#